data_AF-A0A2D6DZB4-F1
#
_entry.id   AF-A0A2D6DZB4-F1
#
_cell.length_a   1.000
_cell.length_b   1.000
_cell.length_c   1.000
_cell.angle_alpha   90.00
_cell.angle_beta   90.00
_cell.angle_gamma   90.00
#
_symmetry.space_group_name_H-M   'P 1'
#
loop_
_entity.id
_entity.type
_entity.pdbx_description
1 polymer ?
#
loop_
_entity_poly.entity_id
_entity_poly.type
_entity_poly.pdbx_seq_one_letter_code
_entity_poly.pdbx_strand_id
1 'polypeptide(L)'
;MRGPVAEHTDHGQREWPVDERTRFAVEQLEPKILLSAAPVDAPAGCCGVSDNLFVGDDDRASVWGSQSPDVVEVEAWSDAEDQVESDAPELADAEVLDWPAISTELRTSGPLQTDGNAPDAESSWVVEAEERLEGSGSFSGEIINEGLFAPGNSPGEVIVERFVNEGTLEIEIGGTSSSEFDRVIVSQDALLGGTLEIALLDGFLPQAGDEFEFLTFDSSEGDFSLIRGLQISETRYFVPTRTDGGYKLTVVDVVSLLDGGFTLDSGDNVLNQQVGDVLSGVQDLGLLREQTAAATIEVGPLEISGDFAIGQDGTYAYFLLEGGTVTISAGQDDNVRESEVGLVIEDVQLAVLYDPKMQSYAISGAGDLTAQGGTVELGGRLEVAWNTLGSKIAGREFSASGVSQTVTVDQGVALLQGDLLSASMDGAAMRFTMRMVLQDAAQETLTVEVSRAFLQLSAAQRAIVKIENVTGSLTVNRADGFALNLDGAIDTTFSGFSMRAQPVSVTFTESGEEGARLFVEGSRKDGSFLLGSARTSADFVLDIAESSEDPVPELFFAFQQASFETADAAFVDGSGVLLADINGVVSQLFGTSSATVGGFDVGGRIQVRLNTTAREVDEVVPFGDGAVRIVFDETETETNFFEVTPLSAFLEVGDFLQIRGDVTWTSGEVVVEETGEILEVRTLVNSSLEVFLGADGLVPGAWGPELGATGFLLSNAEIAIIHFVESDTYAVIASGLAEAIGAGAGSIAGRGTLSVNQSGVSIDETIEFPGRPGAGVRVFFPTSSSALSLQIGQLAIEVGGQTLEASGMVERGDGQLEIEIQGLSATFDLGTGTLGFADAGGQFFLSDDQAYGRVTGDIVQTGLEFLSLGGQLGLDFNTGTSAVQLSGDDELPAGPFVRLSGQDLNVTVAGESMTGDFTFENGTLEEASGEVRSGVSGQAEVPVLIVGADSVGISTNGFTGPEMDLDGLFILSGDWLAGDISGSFEYLEDEADIEVRGSVALSVNTYSE
;
A
#
# COMPACT_ATOMS: atom_id res chain seq x y z
N MET A 1 -16.40 41.46 80.06
CA MET A 1 -15.14 41.94 80.68
C MET A 1 -14.25 42.49 79.58
N ARG A 2 -13.41 43.50 79.85
CA ARG A 2 -12.34 44.07 78.98
C ARG A 2 -12.52 44.04 77.44
N GLY A 3 -12.86 45.21 76.91
CA GLY A 3 -12.00 45.91 75.93
C GLY A 3 -12.22 45.63 74.42
N PRO A 4 -12.04 46.64 73.52
CA PRO A 4 -12.80 46.70 72.26
C PRO A 4 -11.95 47.10 71.01
N VAL A 5 -12.64 47.64 69.97
CA VAL A 5 -12.15 48.42 68.79
C VAL A 5 -11.78 47.56 67.55
N ALA A 6 -12.00 47.99 66.30
CA ALA A 6 -13.15 48.59 65.56
C ALA A 6 -12.65 49.03 64.16
N GLU A 7 -13.50 48.90 63.11
CA GLU A 7 -13.41 49.56 61.78
C GLU A 7 -12.12 49.27 60.95
N HIS A 8 -12.06 49.34 59.62
CA HIS A 8 -12.81 50.13 58.64
C HIS A 8 -12.83 49.41 57.25
N THR A 9 -13.73 49.82 56.36
CA THR A 9 -13.84 49.36 54.95
C THR A 9 -12.83 50.04 54.01
N ASP A 10 -12.38 49.35 52.95
CA ASP A 10 -12.51 49.85 51.55
C ASP A 10 -12.40 48.73 50.48
N HIS A 11 -12.77 49.06 49.24
CA HIS A 11 -12.81 48.20 48.05
C HIS A 11 -11.46 48.02 47.35
N GLY A 12 -11.28 46.91 46.61
CA GLY A 12 -10.16 46.73 45.68
C GLY A 12 -10.18 45.40 44.94
N GLN A 13 -10.66 45.43 43.70
CA GLN A 13 -10.46 44.49 42.56
C GLN A 13 -10.42 42.96 42.78
N ARG A 14 -11.22 42.26 41.98
CA ARG A 14 -11.00 40.85 41.64
C ARG A 14 -9.86 40.79 40.62
N GLU A 15 -8.83 40.01 40.90
CA GLU A 15 -7.97 39.42 39.87
C GLU A 15 -8.25 37.92 39.86
N TRP A 16 -8.36 37.34 38.67
CA TRP A 16 -8.48 35.90 38.48
C TRP A 16 -7.09 35.28 38.56
N PRO A 17 -6.92 34.09 39.17
CA PRO A 17 -5.68 33.32 39.01
C PRO A 17 -5.48 32.96 37.55
N VAL A 18 -4.28 33.22 37.05
CA VAL A 18 -3.83 32.87 35.71
C VAL A 18 -3.60 31.35 35.62
N ASP A 19 -3.71 30.85 34.39
CA ASP A 19 -3.52 29.46 33.97
C ASP A 19 -2.34 28.72 34.66
N GLU A 20 -2.60 27.53 35.19
CA GLU A 20 -1.58 26.58 35.69
C GLU A 20 -1.41 25.40 34.73
N ARG A 21 -1.20 25.69 33.43
CA ARG A 21 -0.72 24.72 32.43
C ARG A 21 0.74 24.97 32.08
N THR A 22 1.67 24.35 32.82
CA THR A 22 3.04 23.95 32.37
C THR A 22 3.91 23.51 33.56
N ARG A 23 3.81 22.25 34.01
CA ARG A 23 4.88 21.55 34.79
C ARG A 23 4.85 20.03 34.58
N PHE A 24 5.13 19.56 33.37
CA PHE A 24 5.66 18.21 33.19
C PHE A 24 7.18 18.29 33.20
N ALA A 25 7.79 17.86 34.31
CA ALA A 25 9.23 17.66 34.40
C ALA A 25 9.53 16.26 33.87
N VAL A 26 10.34 16.17 32.81
CA VAL A 26 10.82 14.90 32.27
C VAL A 26 11.94 14.38 33.19
N GLU A 27 11.63 13.46 34.10
CA GLU A 27 12.65 12.64 34.75
C GLU A 27 13.11 11.54 33.78
N GLN A 28 14.39 11.57 33.39
CA GLN A 28 15.00 10.49 32.60
C GLN A 28 14.97 9.18 33.38
N LEU A 29 14.35 8.15 32.80
CA LEU A 29 14.31 6.80 33.37
C LEU A 29 15.60 6.03 33.07
N GLU A 30 16.46 5.88 34.08
CA GLU A 30 17.58 4.92 34.01
C GLU A 30 17.06 3.47 33.88
N PRO A 31 17.62 2.64 32.98
CA PRO A 31 17.21 1.24 32.83
C PRO A 31 17.66 0.39 34.03
N LYS A 32 16.73 0.09 34.93
CA LYS A 32 16.97 -0.79 36.08
C LYS A 32 17.04 -2.27 35.67
N ILE A 33 18.26 -2.78 35.61
CA ILE A 33 18.56 -4.21 35.53
C ILE A 33 17.91 -4.95 36.71
N LEU A 34 16.93 -5.81 36.43
CA LEU A 34 16.35 -6.72 37.42
C LEU A 34 17.09 -8.06 37.42
N LEU A 35 18.08 -8.21 38.30
CA LEU A 35 18.59 -9.53 38.68
C LEU A 35 17.49 -10.29 39.44
N SER A 36 17.02 -11.41 38.89
CA SER A 36 16.20 -12.37 39.63
C SER A 36 17.09 -13.30 40.46
N ALA A 37 16.71 -13.50 41.72
CA ALA A 37 17.38 -14.40 42.65
C ALA A 37 16.49 -15.60 42.99
N ALA A 38 17.08 -16.79 43.02
CA ALA A 38 16.50 -18.02 43.56
C ALA A 38 17.30 -18.43 44.84
N PRO A 39 16.97 -19.51 45.60
CA PRO A 39 15.94 -20.55 45.38
C PRO A 39 15.18 -20.99 46.68
N VAL A 40 14.58 -22.20 46.65
CA VAL A 40 14.10 -23.08 47.77
C VAL A 40 12.61 -22.90 48.14
N ASP A 41 11.69 -23.87 47.96
CA ASP A 41 11.72 -25.26 48.46
C ASP A 41 10.80 -26.24 47.65
N ALA A 42 11.04 -27.56 47.74
CA ALA A 42 10.32 -28.65 47.06
C ALA A 42 9.55 -29.55 48.08
N PRO A 43 8.97 -30.74 47.78
CA PRO A 43 8.83 -31.53 46.53
C PRO A 43 7.36 -32.07 46.33
N ALA A 44 6.99 -33.13 45.58
CA ALA A 44 7.67 -34.19 44.80
C ALA A 44 6.75 -34.86 43.74
N GLY A 45 7.34 -35.38 42.65
CA GLY A 45 6.86 -36.56 41.90
C GLY A 45 6.09 -36.29 40.59
N CYS A 46 6.36 -36.96 39.46
CA CYS A 46 7.36 -38.01 39.18
C CYS A 46 7.61 -38.17 37.65
N CYS A 47 8.86 -38.50 37.27
CA CYS A 47 9.30 -39.03 35.95
C CYS A 47 9.19 -38.09 34.71
N GLY A 48 10.24 -37.84 33.90
CA GLY A 48 11.68 -38.02 34.09
C GLY A 48 12.51 -38.30 32.81
N VAL A 49 13.47 -37.40 32.51
CA VAL A 49 14.81 -37.65 31.88
C VAL A 49 14.81 -37.98 30.36
N SER A 50 15.68 -37.48 29.46
CA SER A 50 16.99 -36.73 29.48
C SER A 50 17.19 -35.92 28.17
N ASP A 51 17.71 -34.68 28.19
CA ASP A 51 19.12 -34.22 27.90
C ASP A 51 19.61 -34.41 26.44
N ASN A 52 20.29 -33.47 25.74
CA ASN A 52 21.15 -32.32 26.10
C ASN A 52 20.87 -31.11 25.15
N LEU A 53 21.06 -29.80 25.43
CA LEU A 53 22.23 -28.99 25.90
C LEU A 53 23.41 -28.97 24.88
N PHE A 54 24.09 -27.85 24.53
CA PHE A 54 24.10 -26.43 24.99
C PHE A 54 24.71 -25.52 23.87
N VAL A 55 24.13 -24.36 23.49
CA VAL A 55 24.43 -22.95 23.91
C VAL A 55 25.69 -22.26 23.32
N GLY A 56 25.51 -21.02 22.81
CA GLY A 56 26.56 -20.02 22.60
C GLY A 56 26.09 -18.72 21.90
N ASP A 57 25.69 -17.70 22.68
CA ASP A 57 25.43 -16.31 22.21
C ASP A 57 26.74 -15.53 21.92
N ASP A 58 26.71 -14.51 21.06
CA ASP A 58 26.60 -13.08 21.46
C ASP A 58 26.69 -12.14 20.24
N ASP A 59 26.00 -10.99 20.29
CA ASP A 59 25.96 -9.96 19.22
C ASP A 59 27.26 -9.14 19.13
N ARG A 60 27.59 -8.60 17.94
CA ARG A 60 28.00 -7.19 17.71
C ARG A 60 27.98 -6.79 16.22
N ALA A 61 27.66 -5.52 15.99
CA ALA A 61 27.36 -4.96 14.66
C ALA A 61 28.57 -4.41 13.87
N SER A 62 28.27 -4.21 12.58
CA SER A 62 28.66 -3.08 11.71
C SER A 62 29.90 -3.12 10.80
N VAL A 63 29.69 -2.50 9.63
CA VAL A 63 30.62 -1.97 8.61
C VAL A 63 31.36 -2.95 7.69
N TRP A 64 30.98 -2.83 6.41
CA TRP A 64 31.71 -3.00 5.16
C TRP A 64 33.22 -3.35 5.28
N GLY A 65 33.61 -4.48 4.69
CA GLY A 65 34.99 -4.97 4.71
C GLY A 65 35.27 -6.04 3.67
N SER A 66 35.03 -5.76 2.38
CA SER A 66 35.52 -6.60 1.28
C SER A 66 37.04 -6.47 1.15
N GLN A 67 37.79 -7.45 1.64
CA GLN A 67 39.16 -7.70 1.17
C GLN A 67 39.41 -9.20 0.94
N SER A 68 39.59 -9.50 -0.34
CA SER A 68 40.28 -10.67 -0.85
C SER A 68 41.76 -10.69 -0.40
N PRO A 69 42.40 -11.86 -0.49
CA PRO A 69 43.69 -11.92 -1.17
C PRO A 69 43.76 -13.12 -2.13
N ASP A 70 44.47 -13.07 -3.26
CA ASP A 70 45.10 -11.94 -3.94
C ASP A 70 45.30 -12.34 -5.42
N VAL A 71 44.85 -11.46 -6.33
CA VAL A 71 45.48 -11.09 -7.62
C VAL A 71 46.21 -12.19 -8.44
N VAL A 72 45.68 -12.50 -9.64
CA VAL A 72 46.22 -11.94 -10.90
C VAL A 72 45.06 -11.62 -11.87
N GLU A 73 45.17 -10.47 -12.53
CA GLU A 73 44.28 -9.85 -13.53
C GLU A 73 44.00 -10.74 -14.76
N VAL A 74 42.88 -10.50 -15.46
CA VAL A 74 42.83 -9.79 -16.77
C VAL A 74 41.42 -9.24 -17.00
N GLU A 75 41.29 -7.98 -17.43
CA GLU A 75 40.03 -7.38 -17.89
C GLU A 75 39.69 -7.74 -19.35
N ALA A 76 38.38 -7.75 -19.64
CA ALA A 76 37.75 -7.49 -20.94
C ALA A 76 38.12 -8.36 -22.16
N TRP A 77 37.11 -9.03 -22.71
CA TRP A 77 36.61 -8.69 -24.05
C TRP A 77 35.17 -9.16 -24.30
N SER A 78 34.57 -8.51 -25.29
CA SER A 78 33.22 -8.68 -25.81
C SER A 78 33.07 -9.90 -26.74
N ASP A 79 31.83 -10.29 -26.98
CA ASP A 79 31.31 -11.02 -28.15
C ASP A 79 31.97 -12.38 -28.48
N ALA A 80 31.38 -13.45 -27.95
CA ALA A 80 31.34 -14.75 -28.63
C ALA A 80 30.05 -15.49 -28.26
N GLU A 81 29.33 -15.97 -29.27
CA GLU A 81 28.31 -17.01 -29.11
C GLU A 81 29.04 -18.32 -28.82
N ASP A 82 28.83 -18.93 -27.65
CA ASP A 82 29.21 -20.31 -27.38
C ASP A 82 27.97 -21.08 -26.91
N GLN A 83 27.64 -22.15 -27.65
CA GLN A 83 26.54 -23.04 -27.30
C GLN A 83 26.94 -23.89 -26.10
N VAL A 84 25.99 -24.12 -25.18
CA VAL A 84 26.19 -25.09 -24.11
C VAL A 84 26.13 -26.49 -24.70
N GLU A 85 27.30 -27.05 -24.97
CA GLU A 85 27.49 -28.47 -25.25
C GLU A 85 26.89 -29.27 -24.08
N SER A 86 25.90 -30.12 -24.35
CA SER A 86 25.30 -30.97 -23.31
C SER A 86 26.28 -32.08 -22.94
N ASP A 87 26.73 -32.11 -21.68
CA ASP A 87 27.55 -33.19 -21.11
C ASP A 87 26.80 -34.54 -21.19
N ALA A 88 26.90 -35.19 -22.34
CA ALA A 88 26.66 -36.61 -22.46
C ALA A 88 27.75 -37.35 -21.65
N PRO A 89 27.43 -38.44 -20.94
CA PRO A 89 28.44 -39.18 -20.20
C PRO A 89 29.45 -39.79 -21.19
N GLU A 90 30.71 -39.37 -21.12
CA GLU A 90 31.79 -40.00 -21.90
C GLU A 90 31.87 -41.49 -21.56
N LEU A 91 31.36 -42.35 -22.47
CA LEU A 91 31.59 -43.79 -22.48
C LEU A 91 33.02 -44.10 -22.96
N ALA A 92 34.01 -43.58 -22.23
CA ALA A 92 35.41 -43.48 -22.64
C ALA A 92 36.18 -44.81 -22.77
N ASP A 93 35.55 -45.97 -22.53
CA ASP A 93 36.16 -47.30 -22.60
C ASP A 93 35.31 -48.34 -23.39
N ALA A 94 34.32 -47.91 -24.19
CA ALA A 94 33.49 -48.80 -25.01
C ALA A 94 34.25 -49.45 -26.19
N GLU A 95 34.03 -50.75 -26.47
CA GLU A 95 34.61 -51.42 -27.66
C GLU A 95 33.82 -51.01 -28.92
N VAL A 96 34.42 -50.14 -29.76
CA VAL A 96 33.83 -49.69 -31.03
C VAL A 96 34.04 -50.76 -32.12
N LEU A 97 32.95 -51.22 -32.72
CA LEU A 97 32.92 -52.26 -33.75
C LEU A 97 32.60 -51.64 -35.13
N ASP A 98 33.61 -51.57 -36.01
CA ASP A 98 33.48 -51.00 -37.37
C ASP A 98 33.05 -52.04 -38.43
N TRP A 99 31.93 -51.76 -39.07
CA TRP A 99 31.42 -52.47 -40.22
C TRP A 99 31.99 -51.88 -41.54
N PRO A 100 32.99 -52.54 -42.16
CA PRO A 100 32.88 -53.94 -42.55
C PRO A 100 34.14 -54.78 -42.22
N ALA A 101 34.86 -54.45 -41.15
CA ALA A 101 36.11 -55.13 -40.80
C ALA A 101 35.91 -56.63 -40.44
N ILE A 102 34.70 -56.99 -39.99
CA ILE A 102 34.36 -58.32 -39.48
C ILE A 102 33.95 -59.27 -40.62
N SER A 103 34.93 -59.69 -41.44
CA SER A 103 34.73 -60.70 -42.50
C SER A 103 35.34 -62.08 -42.21
N THR A 104 35.83 -62.34 -40.99
CA THR A 104 36.44 -63.66 -40.66
C THR A 104 36.29 -64.23 -39.25
N GLU A 105 35.82 -63.50 -38.23
CA GLU A 105 35.61 -64.06 -36.88
C GLU A 105 34.17 -63.88 -36.41
N LEU A 106 33.35 -64.91 -36.68
CA LEU A 106 32.00 -65.05 -36.15
C LEU A 106 32.08 -65.33 -34.64
N ARG A 107 31.93 -64.31 -33.78
CA ARG A 107 31.77 -64.46 -32.32
C ARG A 107 30.47 -65.22 -32.04
N THR A 108 30.57 -66.55 -31.97
CA THR A 108 29.47 -67.42 -31.51
C THR A 108 29.50 -67.53 -29.99
N SER A 109 28.96 -66.54 -29.29
CA SER A 109 28.75 -66.51 -27.84
C SER A 109 27.59 -67.43 -27.41
N GLY A 110 27.65 -68.71 -27.78
CA GLY A 110 26.64 -69.71 -27.42
C GLY A 110 27.21 -71.14 -27.42
N PRO A 111 26.90 -71.98 -26.42
CA PRO A 111 27.49 -73.32 -26.33
C PRO A 111 26.96 -74.24 -27.44
N LEU A 112 27.87 -74.75 -28.29
CA LEU A 112 27.56 -75.78 -29.31
C LEU A 112 26.85 -76.99 -28.68
N GLN A 113 25.55 -77.14 -28.94
CA GLN A 113 24.86 -78.43 -28.78
C GLN A 113 25.09 -79.27 -30.02
N THR A 114 25.86 -80.36 -29.88
CA THR A 114 26.24 -81.26 -30.96
C THR A 114 25.18 -82.32 -31.27
N ASP A 115 23.93 -81.89 -31.44
CA ASP A 115 22.77 -82.77 -31.60
C ASP A 115 22.12 -82.49 -32.96
N GLY A 116 22.54 -83.25 -33.97
CA GLY A 116 22.23 -82.99 -35.38
C GLY A 116 20.76 -83.22 -35.75
N ASN A 117 19.92 -82.20 -35.53
CA ASN A 117 18.73 -81.90 -36.34
C ASN A 117 18.19 -80.50 -35.97
N ALA A 118 18.79 -79.45 -36.51
CA ALA A 118 18.25 -78.08 -36.50
C ALA A 118 18.13 -77.58 -37.95
N PRO A 119 17.11 -76.75 -38.29
CA PRO A 119 17.18 -75.92 -39.49
C PRO A 119 18.34 -74.93 -39.37
N ASP A 120 18.68 -74.27 -40.46
CA ASP A 120 19.86 -73.42 -40.58
C ASP A 120 19.99 -72.44 -39.41
N ALA A 121 21.17 -72.37 -38.80
CA ALA A 121 21.44 -71.46 -37.70
C ALA A 121 21.58 -70.04 -38.28
N GLU A 122 20.51 -69.25 -38.15
CA GLU A 122 20.51 -67.81 -38.44
C GLU A 122 21.69 -67.17 -37.68
N SER A 123 22.49 -66.35 -38.37
CA SER A 123 23.53 -65.57 -37.72
C SER A 123 22.85 -64.58 -36.75
N SER A 124 23.29 -64.49 -35.50
CA SER A 124 22.82 -63.43 -34.58
C SER A 124 24.04 -62.71 -34.00
N TRP A 125 23.98 -61.39 -33.92
CA TRP A 125 25.03 -60.52 -33.38
C TRP A 125 24.41 -59.68 -32.25
N VAL A 126 24.86 -59.91 -31.03
CA VAL A 126 24.54 -59.08 -29.87
C VAL A 126 25.55 -57.93 -29.78
N VAL A 127 25.07 -56.69 -29.76
CA VAL A 127 25.84 -55.51 -29.33
C VAL A 127 25.63 -55.41 -27.83
N GLU A 128 26.61 -55.78 -27.02
CA GLU A 128 26.48 -55.83 -25.56
C GLU A 128 26.34 -54.40 -24.99
N ALA A 129 25.82 -54.24 -23.76
CA ALA A 129 25.47 -52.93 -23.17
C ALA A 129 26.60 -51.88 -23.06
N GLU A 130 27.86 -52.28 -23.22
CA GLU A 130 29.06 -51.41 -23.20
C GLU A 130 29.78 -51.37 -24.58
N GLU A 131 29.18 -51.91 -25.64
CA GLU A 131 29.71 -51.89 -27.02
C GLU A 131 29.01 -50.82 -27.88
N ARG A 132 29.73 -50.25 -28.86
CA ARG A 132 29.16 -49.38 -29.89
C ARG A 132 29.37 -50.00 -31.28
N LEU A 133 28.29 -50.22 -32.02
CA LEU A 133 28.32 -50.74 -33.39
C LEU A 133 28.17 -49.59 -34.40
N GLU A 134 29.15 -49.42 -35.28
CA GLU A 134 29.21 -48.37 -36.31
C GLU A 134 29.40 -48.94 -37.73
N GLY A 135 29.16 -48.11 -38.76
CA GLY A 135 29.43 -48.43 -40.16
C GLY A 135 28.20 -48.86 -40.98
N SER A 136 28.43 -49.40 -42.19
CA SER A 136 27.36 -49.57 -43.20
C SER A 136 27.51 -50.78 -44.13
N GLY A 137 26.39 -51.44 -44.44
CA GLY A 137 26.31 -52.57 -45.39
C GLY A 137 25.27 -53.62 -45.00
N SER A 138 25.43 -54.87 -45.44
CA SER A 138 24.43 -55.94 -45.23
C SER A 138 24.92 -57.12 -44.37
N PHE A 139 24.14 -57.55 -43.38
CA PHE A 139 24.33 -58.79 -42.61
C PHE A 139 23.15 -59.75 -42.81
N SER A 140 23.47 -61.03 -43.06
CA SER A 140 22.48 -62.09 -43.26
C SER A 140 22.21 -62.75 -41.91
N GLY A 141 21.30 -62.15 -41.14
CA GLY A 141 21.00 -62.52 -39.76
C GLY A 141 20.32 -61.45 -38.93
N GLU A 142 20.26 -61.72 -37.63
CA GLU A 142 19.68 -60.89 -36.57
C GLU A 142 20.73 -59.99 -35.90
N ILE A 143 20.37 -58.74 -35.62
CA ILE A 143 21.10 -57.90 -34.66
C ILE A 143 20.24 -57.74 -33.41
N ILE A 144 20.83 -57.97 -32.24
CA ILE A 144 20.26 -57.66 -30.93
C ILE A 144 21.09 -56.51 -30.35
N ASN A 145 20.52 -55.32 -30.26
CA ASN A 145 21.19 -54.15 -29.70
C ASN A 145 20.84 -54.00 -28.21
N GLU A 146 21.78 -54.32 -27.32
CA GLU A 146 21.71 -54.02 -25.88
C GLU A 146 22.55 -52.77 -25.53
N GLY A 147 23.53 -52.41 -26.36
CA GLY A 147 24.40 -51.23 -26.26
C GLY A 147 23.98 -50.06 -27.14
N LEU A 148 24.93 -49.50 -27.90
CA LEU A 148 24.70 -48.36 -28.81
C LEU A 148 24.92 -48.78 -30.26
N PHE A 149 23.88 -48.66 -31.09
CA PHE A 149 23.95 -48.93 -32.53
C PHE A 149 23.76 -47.64 -33.30
N ALA A 150 24.78 -47.24 -34.06
CA ALA A 150 24.85 -45.99 -34.83
C ALA A 150 25.20 -46.31 -36.29
N PRO A 151 24.22 -46.41 -37.22
CA PRO A 151 24.42 -46.95 -38.57
C PRO A 151 25.27 -46.12 -39.55
N GLY A 152 26.52 -45.74 -39.25
CA GLY A 152 27.35 -45.08 -40.29
C GLY A 152 28.79 -44.71 -39.99
N ASN A 153 29.37 -44.02 -40.99
CA ASN A 153 30.27 -42.88 -40.82
C ASN A 153 29.47 -41.65 -41.34
N SER A 154 28.30 -41.42 -40.74
CA SER A 154 27.54 -40.16 -40.81
C SER A 154 27.30 -39.59 -42.22
N PRO A 155 26.24 -39.99 -42.96
CA PRO A 155 25.24 -41.02 -42.66
C PRO A 155 25.47 -42.37 -43.38
N GLY A 156 24.85 -43.45 -42.91
CA GLY A 156 25.00 -44.81 -43.48
C GLY A 156 23.71 -45.63 -43.64
N GLU A 157 23.84 -46.74 -44.38
CA GLU A 157 22.75 -47.71 -44.61
C GLU A 157 23.17 -49.10 -44.10
N VAL A 158 22.36 -49.70 -43.24
CA VAL A 158 22.53 -51.08 -42.74
C VAL A 158 21.33 -51.93 -43.15
N ILE A 159 21.58 -53.14 -43.67
CA ILE A 159 20.56 -54.11 -44.09
C ILE A 159 20.72 -55.38 -43.26
N VAL A 160 19.64 -55.81 -42.59
CA VAL A 160 19.61 -57.01 -41.73
C VAL A 160 18.39 -57.89 -42.04
N GLU A 161 18.38 -59.10 -41.51
CA GLU A 161 17.21 -59.98 -41.60
C GLU A 161 16.26 -59.75 -40.42
N ARG A 162 16.78 -59.69 -39.19
CA ARG A 162 16.03 -59.35 -37.97
C ARG A 162 16.70 -58.23 -37.19
N PHE A 163 15.92 -57.49 -36.41
CA PHE A 163 16.45 -56.47 -35.50
C PHE A 163 15.71 -56.49 -34.16
N VAL A 164 16.45 -56.50 -33.05
CA VAL A 164 15.92 -56.34 -31.69
C VAL A 164 16.62 -55.14 -31.07
N ASN A 165 15.86 -54.19 -30.52
CA ASN A 165 16.42 -53.03 -29.83
C ASN A 165 16.03 -53.02 -28.35
N GLU A 166 17.01 -53.21 -27.47
CA GLU A 166 16.88 -53.05 -26.01
C GLU A 166 17.74 -51.87 -25.50
N GLY A 167 18.83 -51.54 -26.20
CA GLY A 167 19.70 -50.37 -25.97
C GLY A 167 19.33 -49.13 -26.79
N THR A 168 20.31 -48.32 -27.20
CA THR A 168 20.09 -47.09 -27.98
C THR A 168 20.36 -47.30 -29.47
N LEU A 169 19.41 -46.92 -30.32
CA LEU A 169 19.60 -46.73 -31.76
C LEU A 169 19.77 -45.23 -32.05
N GLU A 170 20.95 -44.84 -32.55
CA GLU A 170 21.27 -43.49 -32.98
C GLU A 170 21.00 -43.35 -34.50
N ILE A 171 20.38 -42.24 -34.91
CA ILE A 171 20.02 -41.93 -36.29
C ILE A 171 20.47 -40.51 -36.63
N GLU A 172 21.50 -40.39 -37.45
CA GLU A 172 22.07 -39.12 -37.89
C GLU A 172 21.39 -38.60 -39.18
N ILE A 173 21.15 -37.29 -39.26
CA ILE A 173 20.42 -36.64 -40.36
C ILE A 173 21.16 -35.40 -40.85
N GLY A 174 21.67 -35.43 -42.09
CA GLY A 174 22.36 -34.32 -42.76
C GLY A 174 21.65 -33.77 -44.01
N GLY A 175 20.55 -34.37 -44.45
CA GLY A 175 19.77 -33.95 -45.62
C GLY A 175 18.57 -34.85 -45.91
N THR A 176 17.71 -34.45 -46.85
CA THR A 176 16.41 -35.12 -47.10
C THR A 176 16.45 -36.28 -48.10
N SER A 177 17.57 -36.50 -48.79
CA SER A 177 17.71 -37.68 -49.66
C SER A 177 17.97 -38.93 -48.82
N SER A 178 17.53 -40.11 -49.27
CA SER A 178 17.73 -41.40 -48.57
C SER A 178 19.18 -41.91 -48.49
N SER A 179 20.16 -41.04 -48.76
CA SER A 179 21.61 -41.24 -48.60
C SER A 179 22.25 -40.09 -47.79
N GLU A 180 21.42 -39.21 -47.22
CA GLU A 180 21.78 -38.04 -46.42
C GLU A 180 21.23 -38.16 -44.99
N PHE A 181 20.73 -39.34 -44.60
CA PHE A 181 20.37 -39.72 -43.24
C PHE A 181 20.52 -41.24 -43.04
N ASP A 182 20.67 -41.67 -41.78
CA ASP A 182 20.89 -43.07 -41.41
C ASP A 182 19.67 -43.95 -41.64
N ARG A 183 19.91 -45.17 -42.13
CA ARG A 183 18.84 -46.09 -42.52
C ARG A 183 19.12 -47.54 -42.14
N VAL A 184 18.22 -48.14 -41.36
CA VAL A 184 18.17 -49.56 -41.02
C VAL A 184 17.06 -50.25 -41.82
N ILE A 185 17.42 -51.23 -42.63
CA ILE A 185 16.51 -51.99 -43.48
C ILE A 185 16.43 -53.42 -42.96
N VAL A 186 15.36 -53.74 -42.25
CA VAL A 186 15.07 -55.08 -41.72
C VAL A 186 14.22 -55.81 -42.75
N SER A 187 14.66 -56.99 -43.19
CA SER A 187 13.96 -57.76 -44.24
C SER A 187 12.99 -58.84 -43.71
N GLN A 188 12.91 -59.02 -42.38
CA GLN A 188 11.89 -59.80 -41.68
C GLN A 188 11.29 -58.95 -40.53
N ASP A 189 11.31 -59.46 -39.29
CA ASP A 189 10.75 -58.85 -38.08
C ASP A 189 11.71 -57.94 -37.31
N ALA A 190 11.15 -56.85 -36.76
CA ALA A 190 11.80 -55.96 -35.80
C ALA A 190 11.09 -55.95 -34.44
N LEU A 191 11.80 -56.19 -33.35
CA LEU A 191 11.31 -56.05 -31.97
C LEU A 191 11.85 -54.74 -31.39
N LEU A 192 10.96 -53.78 -31.12
CA LEU A 192 11.33 -52.43 -30.69
C LEU A 192 11.14 -52.24 -29.19
N GLY A 193 12.14 -51.61 -28.59
CA GLY A 193 12.29 -51.27 -27.18
C GLY A 193 13.44 -50.27 -27.04
N GLY A 194 13.98 -50.08 -25.84
CA GLY A 194 15.16 -49.23 -25.64
C GLY A 194 14.95 -47.75 -26.02
N THR A 195 16.01 -47.08 -26.46
CA THR A 195 15.99 -45.65 -26.84
C THR A 195 16.20 -45.47 -28.35
N LEU A 196 15.51 -44.49 -28.95
CA LEU A 196 15.85 -43.90 -30.24
C LEU A 196 16.46 -42.50 -30.01
N GLU A 197 17.60 -42.21 -30.62
CA GLU A 197 18.32 -40.94 -30.48
C GLU A 197 18.54 -40.33 -31.87
N ILE A 198 18.19 -39.05 -32.04
CA ILE A 198 18.22 -38.37 -33.34
C ILE A 198 19.25 -37.25 -33.28
N ALA A 199 20.19 -37.25 -34.24
CA ALA A 199 21.25 -36.25 -34.33
C ALA A 199 21.21 -35.50 -35.66
N LEU A 200 21.48 -34.20 -35.65
CA LEU A 200 21.59 -33.36 -36.86
C LEU A 200 23.07 -33.14 -37.22
N LEU A 201 23.43 -33.36 -38.47
CA LEU A 201 24.80 -33.23 -38.98
C LEU A 201 25.02 -31.90 -39.72
N ASP A 202 26.28 -31.41 -39.73
CA ASP A 202 26.75 -30.29 -40.57
C ASP A 202 25.90 -28.98 -40.51
N GLY A 203 25.17 -28.76 -39.42
CA GLY A 203 24.24 -27.62 -39.28
C GLY A 203 22.99 -27.73 -40.15
N PHE A 204 22.62 -28.94 -40.58
CA PHE A 204 21.38 -29.19 -41.32
C PHE A 204 20.16 -28.85 -40.46
N LEU A 205 19.30 -27.97 -40.99
CA LEU A 205 18.03 -27.60 -40.38
C LEU A 205 16.89 -28.10 -41.26
N PRO A 206 16.25 -29.24 -40.91
CA PRO A 206 15.09 -29.75 -41.62
C PRO A 206 13.96 -28.72 -41.73
N GLN A 207 13.14 -28.81 -42.78
CA GLN A 207 12.01 -27.94 -43.03
C GLN A 207 10.68 -28.66 -42.78
N ALA A 208 9.64 -27.91 -42.39
CA ALA A 208 8.32 -28.50 -42.15
C ALA A 208 7.78 -29.20 -43.41
N GLY A 209 7.36 -30.45 -43.24
CA GLY A 209 6.98 -31.37 -44.32
C GLY A 209 8.13 -32.25 -44.85
N ASP A 210 9.36 -32.10 -44.36
CA ASP A 210 10.44 -33.06 -44.62
C ASP A 210 10.18 -34.39 -43.89
N GLU A 211 10.69 -35.48 -44.46
CA GLU A 211 10.27 -36.85 -44.11
C GLU A 211 11.44 -37.85 -44.21
N PHE A 212 11.72 -38.55 -43.10
CA PHE A 212 12.89 -39.42 -42.94
C PHE A 212 12.46 -40.83 -42.53
N GLU A 213 12.37 -41.76 -43.49
CA GLU A 213 12.08 -43.19 -43.24
C GLU A 213 13.38 -43.92 -42.88
N PHE A 214 13.77 -43.82 -41.61
CA PHE A 214 15.04 -44.33 -41.09
C PHE A 214 15.02 -45.83 -40.78
N LEU A 215 13.84 -46.43 -40.56
CA LEU A 215 13.71 -47.85 -40.28
C LEU A 215 12.62 -48.47 -41.17
N THR A 216 12.89 -49.65 -41.75
CA THR A 216 11.90 -50.43 -42.50
C THR A 216 11.90 -51.87 -42.04
N PHE A 217 10.74 -52.52 -42.06
CA PHE A 217 10.55 -53.91 -41.61
C PHE A 217 9.36 -54.58 -42.32
N ASP A 218 9.39 -55.90 -42.45
CA ASP A 218 8.28 -56.70 -42.99
C ASP A 218 7.17 -56.90 -41.94
N SER A 219 7.54 -56.86 -40.65
CA SER A 219 6.63 -56.76 -39.50
C SER A 219 7.37 -56.26 -38.26
N SER A 220 6.66 -55.77 -37.24
CA SER A 220 7.29 -55.41 -35.96
C SER A 220 6.40 -55.62 -34.74
N GLU A 221 7.03 -55.83 -33.59
CA GLU A 221 6.42 -55.95 -32.25
C GLU A 221 7.11 -54.95 -31.30
N GLY A 222 6.40 -54.50 -30.25
CA GLY A 222 6.91 -53.45 -29.36
C GLY A 222 6.94 -52.05 -29.98
N ASP A 223 7.60 -51.12 -29.30
CA ASP A 223 7.91 -49.75 -29.74
C ASP A 223 9.08 -49.18 -28.90
N PHE A 224 9.74 -48.10 -29.36
CA PHE A 224 10.80 -47.46 -28.58
C PHE A 224 10.27 -46.98 -27.23
N SER A 225 11.05 -47.18 -26.16
CA SER A 225 10.66 -46.84 -24.79
C SER A 225 10.99 -45.39 -24.42
N LEU A 226 11.94 -44.77 -25.14
CA LEU A 226 12.28 -43.35 -25.07
C LEU A 226 12.72 -42.87 -26.46
N ILE A 227 12.42 -41.62 -26.81
CA ILE A 227 12.92 -40.97 -28.03
C ILE A 227 13.56 -39.63 -27.65
N ARG A 228 14.77 -39.36 -28.15
CA ARG A 228 15.57 -38.16 -27.91
C ARG A 228 15.90 -37.43 -29.22
N GLY A 229 16.22 -36.15 -29.13
CA GLY A 229 16.60 -35.33 -30.29
C GLY A 229 15.42 -34.92 -31.19
N LEU A 230 14.19 -34.93 -30.66
CA LEU A 230 12.99 -34.55 -31.43
C LEU A 230 12.90 -33.04 -31.70
N GLN A 231 13.46 -32.20 -30.83
CA GLN A 231 13.45 -30.75 -31.00
C GLN A 231 14.53 -30.30 -32.00
N ILE A 232 14.13 -29.57 -33.04
CA ILE A 232 15.02 -28.97 -34.06
C ILE A 232 15.22 -27.47 -33.76
N SER A 233 14.18 -26.80 -33.26
CA SER A 233 14.23 -25.44 -32.73
C SER A 233 13.05 -25.21 -31.77
N GLU A 234 12.92 -24.01 -31.20
CA GLU A 234 11.78 -23.61 -30.35
C GLU A 234 10.41 -23.97 -30.95
N THR A 235 10.26 -23.84 -32.28
CA THR A 235 8.98 -24.01 -33.00
C THR A 235 8.99 -25.15 -34.02
N ARG A 236 9.98 -26.06 -33.97
CA ARG A 236 10.12 -27.12 -35.00
C ARG A 236 10.59 -28.43 -34.39
N TYR A 237 9.87 -29.50 -34.72
CA TYR A 237 10.06 -30.82 -34.12
C TYR A 237 9.98 -31.93 -35.19
N PHE A 238 10.68 -33.02 -34.94
CA PHE A 238 10.41 -34.31 -35.56
C PHE A 238 9.21 -34.96 -34.88
N VAL A 239 8.29 -35.52 -35.66
CA VAL A 239 7.18 -36.35 -35.19
C VAL A 239 7.46 -37.81 -35.56
N PRO A 240 7.77 -38.69 -34.59
CA PRO A 240 8.01 -40.10 -34.83
C PRO A 240 6.69 -40.82 -35.11
N THR A 241 6.58 -41.41 -36.30
CA THR A 241 5.42 -42.15 -36.78
C THR A 241 5.83 -43.57 -37.17
N ARG A 242 5.31 -44.55 -36.44
CA ARG A 242 5.34 -45.95 -36.85
C ARG A 242 4.26 -46.24 -37.90
N THR A 243 4.61 -47.04 -38.89
CA THR A 243 3.72 -47.47 -39.99
C THR A 243 3.68 -49.00 -40.09
N ASP A 244 2.79 -49.54 -40.93
CA ASP A 244 2.64 -50.98 -41.16
C ASP A 244 3.93 -51.68 -41.67
N GLY A 245 4.93 -50.94 -42.19
CA GLY A 245 6.17 -51.50 -42.77
C GLY A 245 7.45 -50.71 -42.48
N GLY A 246 7.42 -49.79 -41.53
CA GLY A 246 8.59 -48.97 -41.18
C GLY A 246 8.32 -47.92 -40.13
N TYR A 247 9.36 -47.17 -39.80
CA TYR A 247 9.38 -46.08 -38.82
C TYR A 247 9.94 -44.83 -39.48
N LYS A 248 9.28 -43.70 -39.23
CA LYS A 248 9.50 -42.45 -39.95
C LYS A 248 9.47 -41.24 -39.03
N LEU A 249 10.32 -40.27 -39.29
CA LEU A 249 10.24 -38.93 -38.70
C LEU A 249 9.63 -37.98 -39.74
N THR A 250 8.59 -37.23 -39.36
CA THR A 250 8.05 -36.14 -40.17
C THR A 250 8.28 -34.82 -39.45
N VAL A 251 8.88 -33.84 -40.12
CA VAL A 251 9.16 -32.53 -39.52
C VAL A 251 7.91 -31.68 -39.57
N VAL A 252 7.55 -31.08 -38.44
CA VAL A 252 6.43 -30.15 -38.33
C VAL A 252 6.90 -28.85 -37.70
N ASP A 253 6.36 -27.73 -38.19
CA ASP A 253 6.39 -26.48 -37.43
C ASP A 253 5.33 -26.58 -36.34
N VAL A 254 5.76 -26.71 -35.09
CA VAL A 254 4.89 -26.55 -33.92
C VAL A 254 4.88 -25.05 -33.61
N VAL A 255 3.82 -24.36 -34.03
CA VAL A 255 3.51 -23.05 -33.45
C VAL A 255 3.22 -23.31 -31.97
N SER A 256 4.07 -22.78 -31.09
CA SER A 256 3.97 -22.78 -29.62
C SER A 256 2.63 -23.34 -29.11
N LEU A 257 2.57 -24.66 -28.89
CA LEU A 257 1.32 -25.30 -28.48
C LEU A 257 0.97 -25.04 -27.01
N LEU A 258 1.83 -24.31 -26.29
CA LEU A 258 1.56 -23.76 -24.97
C LEU A 258 1.18 -22.27 -25.00
N ASP A 259 0.86 -21.70 -26.18
CA ASP A 259 0.10 -20.43 -26.31
C ASP A 259 -1.26 -20.46 -25.56
N GLY A 260 -1.70 -21.64 -25.10
CA GLY A 260 -2.88 -21.86 -24.27
C GLY A 260 -2.64 -21.88 -22.75
N GLY A 261 -1.45 -21.48 -22.28
CA GLY A 261 -1.17 -21.30 -20.84
C GLY A 261 -1.36 -22.57 -20.01
N PHE A 262 -0.70 -23.66 -20.42
CA PHE A 262 -0.56 -24.89 -19.63
C PHE A 262 0.92 -25.25 -19.56
N THR A 263 1.57 -25.11 -18.40
CA THR A 263 2.97 -25.53 -18.21
C THR A 263 3.04 -26.68 -17.20
N LEU A 264 4.11 -27.46 -17.26
CA LEU A 264 4.50 -28.37 -16.19
C LEU A 264 6.01 -28.23 -15.97
N ASP A 265 6.39 -27.91 -14.74
CA ASP A 265 7.78 -27.94 -14.29
C ASP A 265 7.94 -28.87 -13.07
N SER A 266 8.70 -29.94 -13.26
CA SER A 266 9.10 -30.89 -12.21
C SER A 266 10.55 -30.70 -11.72
N GLY A 267 11.29 -29.74 -12.28
CA GLY A 267 12.74 -29.62 -12.10
C GLY A 267 13.57 -30.73 -12.78
N ASP A 268 12.94 -31.75 -13.37
CA ASP A 268 13.58 -32.78 -14.19
C ASP A 268 13.33 -32.47 -15.68
N ASN A 269 14.39 -32.03 -16.37
CA ASN A 269 14.34 -31.68 -17.79
C ASN A 269 13.87 -32.84 -18.69
N VAL A 270 14.19 -34.09 -18.34
CA VAL A 270 13.80 -35.27 -19.13
C VAL A 270 12.31 -35.52 -18.98
N LEU A 271 11.79 -35.41 -17.76
CA LEU A 271 10.36 -35.54 -17.50
C LEU A 271 9.55 -34.38 -18.10
N ASN A 272 10.01 -33.13 -17.91
CA ASN A 272 9.40 -31.94 -18.49
C ASN A 272 9.32 -32.07 -20.03
N GLN A 273 10.39 -32.52 -20.68
CA GLN A 273 10.42 -32.76 -22.12
C GLN A 273 9.46 -33.89 -22.54
N GLN A 274 9.50 -35.04 -21.86
CA GLN A 274 8.62 -36.17 -22.18
C GLN A 274 7.13 -35.79 -22.08
N VAL A 275 6.75 -35.05 -21.04
CA VAL A 275 5.37 -34.57 -20.87
C VAL A 275 5.06 -33.51 -21.94
N GLY A 276 5.93 -32.52 -22.14
CA GLY A 276 5.75 -31.46 -23.15
C GLY A 276 5.57 -32.00 -24.57
N ASP A 277 6.36 -32.99 -24.98
CA ASP A 277 6.25 -33.67 -26.27
C ASP A 277 4.90 -34.40 -26.43
N VAL A 278 4.39 -35.04 -25.36
CA VAL A 278 3.09 -35.71 -25.38
C VAL A 278 1.93 -34.71 -25.42
N LEU A 279 2.01 -33.61 -24.64
CA LEU A 279 0.95 -32.60 -24.58
C LEU A 279 0.87 -31.74 -25.84
N SER A 280 2.01 -31.45 -26.48
CA SER A 280 2.08 -30.84 -27.80
C SER A 280 1.71 -31.80 -28.95
N GLY A 281 1.53 -33.10 -28.67
CA GLY A 281 1.23 -34.11 -29.69
C GLY A 281 2.39 -34.40 -30.64
N VAL A 282 3.62 -34.01 -30.27
CA VAL A 282 4.87 -34.43 -30.93
C VAL A 282 5.09 -35.93 -30.73
N GLN A 283 4.77 -36.45 -29.54
CA GLN A 283 4.79 -37.88 -29.21
C GLN A 283 3.37 -38.46 -29.03
N ASP A 284 3.20 -39.78 -29.23
CA ASP A 284 1.93 -40.46 -28.92
C ASP A 284 1.72 -40.51 -27.41
N LEU A 285 0.50 -40.18 -26.95
CA LEU A 285 0.04 -40.33 -25.57
C LEU A 285 0.35 -41.72 -24.98
N GLY A 286 0.38 -42.76 -25.83
CA GLY A 286 0.79 -44.11 -25.46
C GLY A 286 2.18 -44.22 -24.80
N LEU A 287 3.09 -43.27 -25.02
CA LEU A 287 4.42 -43.21 -24.42
C LEU A 287 4.44 -42.62 -23.00
N LEU A 288 3.38 -41.93 -22.57
CA LEU A 288 3.25 -41.44 -21.20
C LEU A 288 2.99 -42.62 -20.25
N ARG A 289 3.93 -42.89 -19.35
CA ARG A 289 3.85 -43.98 -18.37
C ARG A 289 3.22 -43.51 -17.06
N GLU A 290 2.63 -44.46 -16.34
CA GLU A 290 2.09 -44.24 -15.00
C GLU A 290 3.24 -44.01 -14.01
N GLN A 291 3.31 -42.83 -13.39
CA GLN A 291 4.43 -42.42 -12.53
C GLN A 291 4.01 -41.35 -11.51
N THR A 292 4.96 -40.87 -10.70
CA THR A 292 4.77 -39.78 -9.73
C THR A 292 5.90 -38.78 -9.82
N ALA A 293 5.60 -37.49 -9.78
CA ALA A 293 6.60 -36.43 -9.70
C ALA A 293 6.07 -35.25 -8.88
N ALA A 294 6.95 -34.65 -8.08
CA ALA A 294 6.74 -33.30 -7.57
C ALA A 294 6.80 -32.34 -8.76
N ALA A 295 5.76 -31.53 -8.95
CA ALA A 295 5.73 -30.54 -10.02
C ALA A 295 4.91 -29.30 -9.64
N THR A 296 5.14 -28.25 -10.41
CA THR A 296 4.27 -27.08 -10.58
C THR A 296 3.55 -27.24 -11.91
N ILE A 297 2.22 -27.08 -11.94
CA ILE A 297 1.41 -27.00 -13.17
C ILE A 297 0.74 -25.64 -13.18
N GLU A 298 1.08 -24.78 -14.14
CA GLU A 298 0.44 -23.48 -14.29
C GLU A 298 -0.67 -23.59 -15.34
N VAL A 299 -1.89 -23.14 -15.01
CA VAL A 299 -3.02 -23.10 -15.95
C VAL A 299 -3.75 -21.77 -15.88
N GLY A 300 -3.48 -20.89 -16.85
CA GLY A 300 -3.93 -19.50 -16.78
C GLY A 300 -3.44 -18.83 -15.48
N PRO A 301 -4.33 -18.27 -14.62
CA PRO A 301 -3.95 -17.66 -13.34
C PRO A 301 -3.86 -18.65 -12.16
N LEU A 302 -3.81 -19.97 -12.41
CA LEU A 302 -3.68 -21.01 -11.37
C LEU A 302 -2.25 -21.56 -11.35
N GLU A 303 -1.53 -21.45 -10.25
CA GLU A 303 -0.33 -22.27 -9.97
C GLU A 303 -0.75 -23.47 -9.11
N ILE A 304 -0.56 -24.70 -9.60
CA ILE A 304 -0.93 -25.94 -8.89
C ILE A 304 0.34 -26.73 -8.55
N SER A 305 0.65 -26.88 -7.27
CA SER A 305 1.96 -27.40 -6.81
C SER A 305 1.81 -28.60 -5.86
N GLY A 306 2.61 -29.64 -6.09
CA GLY A 306 2.68 -30.82 -5.22
C GLY A 306 3.09 -32.11 -5.94
N ASP A 307 2.89 -33.25 -5.28
CA ASP A 307 3.18 -34.57 -5.85
C ASP A 307 2.04 -35.06 -6.76
N PHE A 308 2.26 -35.01 -8.07
CA PHE A 308 1.30 -35.47 -9.07
C PHE A 308 1.51 -36.94 -9.45
N ALA A 309 0.45 -37.73 -9.38
CA ALA A 309 0.37 -39.02 -10.05
C ALA A 309 -0.05 -38.81 -11.53
N ILE A 310 0.85 -39.13 -12.45
CA ILE A 310 0.71 -38.89 -13.88
C ILE A 310 0.25 -40.19 -14.57
N GLY A 311 -0.69 -40.09 -15.51
CA GLY A 311 -1.16 -41.23 -16.29
C GLY A 311 -1.92 -40.85 -17.56
N GLN A 312 -2.50 -41.85 -18.24
CA GLN A 312 -3.31 -41.68 -19.45
C GLN A 312 -4.56 -42.57 -19.44
N ASP A 313 -5.68 -42.09 -20.01
CA ASP A 313 -6.90 -42.89 -20.21
C ASP A 313 -7.71 -42.41 -21.44
N GLY A 314 -7.57 -43.16 -22.55
CA GLY A 314 -8.28 -42.92 -23.80
C GLY A 314 -7.60 -41.85 -24.65
N THR A 315 -8.05 -40.60 -24.56
CA THR A 315 -7.42 -39.44 -25.23
C THR A 315 -6.82 -38.44 -24.26
N TYR A 316 -6.97 -38.67 -22.95
CA TYR A 316 -6.50 -37.75 -21.93
C TYR A 316 -5.17 -38.20 -21.34
N ALA A 317 -4.20 -37.29 -21.31
CA ALA A 317 -3.21 -37.28 -20.23
C ALA A 317 -3.90 -36.76 -18.97
N TYR A 318 -3.52 -37.27 -17.80
CA TYR A 318 -4.05 -36.77 -16.54
C TYR A 318 -3.01 -36.72 -15.43
N PHE A 319 -3.20 -35.76 -14.53
CA PHE A 319 -2.35 -35.48 -13.38
C PHE A 319 -3.27 -35.42 -12.16
N LEU A 320 -3.09 -36.34 -11.21
CA LEU A 320 -3.89 -36.43 -9.99
C LEU A 320 -3.06 -35.96 -8.80
N LEU A 321 -3.62 -35.05 -8.01
CA LEU A 321 -3.03 -34.50 -6.80
C LEU A 321 -3.83 -34.94 -5.58
N GLU A 322 -3.12 -35.30 -4.50
CA GLU A 322 -3.69 -35.59 -3.18
C GLU A 322 -2.78 -34.96 -2.10
N GLY A 323 -3.14 -33.75 -1.65
CA GLY A 323 -2.39 -33.02 -0.62
C GLY A 323 -1.33 -32.08 -1.17
N GLY A 324 -1.71 -31.17 -2.07
CA GLY A 324 -0.87 -30.06 -2.54
C GLY A 324 -1.56 -28.70 -2.41
N THR A 325 -1.04 -27.69 -3.10
CA THR A 325 -1.56 -26.31 -3.08
C THR A 325 -2.07 -25.85 -4.45
N VAL A 326 -3.05 -24.94 -4.44
CA VAL A 326 -3.43 -24.11 -5.60
C VAL A 326 -3.32 -22.65 -5.18
N THR A 327 -2.49 -21.88 -5.87
CA THR A 327 -2.28 -20.45 -5.62
C THR A 327 -2.92 -19.62 -6.72
N ILE A 328 -3.52 -18.49 -6.35
CA ILE A 328 -4.13 -17.50 -7.24
C ILE A 328 -3.69 -16.11 -6.77
N SER A 329 -2.74 -15.51 -7.48
CA SER A 329 -2.18 -14.19 -7.15
C SER A 329 -2.81 -13.05 -7.95
N ALA A 330 -2.77 -11.84 -7.39
CA ALA A 330 -3.08 -10.61 -8.09
C ALA A 330 -1.78 -9.93 -8.57
N GLY A 331 -1.55 -9.88 -9.88
CA GLY A 331 -0.29 -9.40 -10.47
C GLY A 331 -0.23 -9.52 -12.00
N GLN A 332 0.84 -8.97 -12.60
CA GLN A 332 1.15 -9.05 -14.04
C GLN A 332 2.57 -9.61 -14.33
N ASP A 333 3.39 -9.86 -13.31
CA ASP A 333 4.78 -10.31 -13.49
C ASP A 333 4.91 -11.84 -13.42
N ASP A 334 5.81 -12.39 -14.26
CA ASP A 334 6.05 -13.83 -14.45
C ASP A 334 6.70 -14.57 -13.25
N ASN A 335 6.73 -13.97 -12.05
CA ASN A 335 7.41 -14.51 -10.85
C ASN A 335 6.52 -14.45 -9.59
N VAL A 336 5.59 -15.38 -9.50
CA VAL A 336 4.56 -15.55 -8.44
C VAL A 336 5.13 -15.71 -7.01
N ARG A 337 6.45 -15.88 -6.84
CA ARG A 337 7.05 -16.59 -5.69
C ARG A 337 7.59 -15.76 -4.52
N GLU A 338 7.76 -14.44 -4.61
CA GLU A 338 8.52 -13.71 -3.57
C GLU A 338 7.72 -12.89 -2.53
N SER A 339 6.58 -12.27 -2.86
CA SER A 339 5.66 -11.67 -1.85
C SER A 339 4.39 -11.08 -2.49
N GLU A 340 3.31 -11.85 -2.63
CA GLU A 340 2.06 -11.35 -3.22
C GLU A 340 0.82 -11.62 -2.35
N VAL A 341 -0.17 -10.72 -2.49
CA VAL A 341 -1.49 -10.85 -1.86
C VAL A 341 -2.36 -11.72 -2.76
N GLY A 342 -2.97 -12.77 -2.20
CA GLY A 342 -3.64 -13.79 -3.02
C GLY A 342 -4.49 -14.78 -2.24
N LEU A 343 -5.16 -15.65 -2.99
CA LEU A 343 -5.92 -16.78 -2.47
C LEU A 343 -5.08 -18.06 -2.60
N VAL A 344 -4.95 -18.80 -1.50
CA VAL A 344 -4.26 -20.09 -1.47
C VAL A 344 -5.28 -21.16 -1.08
N ILE A 345 -5.20 -22.31 -1.73
CA ILE A 345 -6.00 -23.49 -1.37
C ILE A 345 -5.03 -24.59 -0.98
N GLU A 346 -5.14 -25.08 0.25
CA GLU A 346 -4.28 -26.10 0.83
C GLU A 346 -4.99 -27.47 0.86
N ASP A 347 -4.23 -28.54 1.15
CA ASP A 347 -4.70 -29.93 1.21
C ASP A 347 -5.53 -30.36 -0.01
N VAL A 348 -5.16 -29.87 -1.20
CA VAL A 348 -5.95 -29.97 -2.42
C VAL A 348 -6.03 -31.42 -2.92
N GLN A 349 -7.26 -31.87 -3.18
CA GLN A 349 -7.56 -33.07 -3.94
C GLN A 349 -8.08 -32.66 -5.31
N LEU A 350 -7.30 -32.91 -6.37
CA LEU A 350 -7.56 -32.34 -7.70
C LEU A 350 -7.14 -33.29 -8.82
N ALA A 351 -7.83 -33.20 -9.95
CA ALA A 351 -7.46 -33.84 -11.20
C ALA A 351 -7.38 -32.79 -12.30
N VAL A 352 -6.24 -32.76 -12.99
CA VAL A 352 -6.04 -32.10 -14.28
C VAL A 352 -6.16 -33.17 -15.37
N LEU A 353 -6.98 -32.92 -16.38
CA LEU A 353 -7.12 -33.74 -17.58
C LEU A 353 -6.74 -32.87 -18.78
N TYR A 354 -5.91 -33.37 -19.69
CA TYR A 354 -5.51 -32.66 -20.91
C TYR A 354 -5.71 -33.56 -22.13
N ASP A 355 -6.34 -33.06 -23.20
CA ASP A 355 -6.46 -33.75 -24.49
C ASP A 355 -5.46 -33.16 -25.51
N PRO A 356 -4.34 -33.83 -25.81
CA PRO A 356 -3.32 -33.32 -26.72
C PRO A 356 -3.81 -33.04 -28.14
N LYS A 357 -4.87 -33.72 -28.58
CA LYS A 357 -5.39 -33.59 -29.95
C LYS A 357 -6.32 -32.39 -30.10
N MET A 358 -6.99 -32.02 -29.01
CA MET A 358 -7.88 -30.85 -28.97
C MET A 358 -7.23 -29.60 -28.35
N GLN A 359 -6.05 -29.73 -27.73
CA GLN A 359 -5.34 -28.63 -27.05
C GLN A 359 -6.27 -27.96 -26.02
N SER A 360 -6.86 -28.80 -25.18
CA SER A 360 -7.91 -28.41 -24.23
C SER A 360 -7.83 -29.26 -22.97
N TYR A 361 -8.34 -28.73 -21.86
CA TYR A 361 -8.17 -29.32 -20.54
C TYR A 361 -9.45 -29.25 -19.69
N ALA A 362 -9.47 -30.05 -18.63
CA ALA A 362 -10.45 -29.94 -17.57
C ALA A 362 -9.77 -30.12 -16.20
N ILE A 363 -10.02 -29.17 -15.30
CA ILE A 363 -9.58 -29.16 -13.91
C ILE A 363 -10.80 -29.38 -13.02
N SER A 364 -10.68 -30.28 -12.05
CA SER A 364 -11.73 -30.52 -11.06
C SER A 364 -11.08 -30.92 -9.74
N GLY A 365 -11.33 -30.15 -8.68
CA GLY A 365 -10.78 -30.43 -7.35
C GLY A 365 -11.41 -29.61 -6.25
N ALA A 366 -10.98 -29.86 -5.01
CA ALA A 366 -11.30 -29.04 -3.86
C ALA A 366 -10.23 -29.17 -2.77
N GLY A 367 -10.04 -28.10 -1.99
CA GLY A 367 -9.18 -28.04 -0.82
C GLY A 367 -9.70 -27.00 0.18
N ASP A 368 -8.90 -26.67 1.19
CA ASP A 368 -9.26 -25.70 2.22
C ASP A 368 -8.62 -24.34 1.91
N LEU A 369 -9.44 -23.28 1.90
CA LEU A 369 -9.06 -21.91 1.54
C LEU A 369 -8.31 -21.22 2.68
N THR A 370 -7.18 -20.60 2.35
CA THR A 370 -6.40 -19.66 3.17
C THR A 370 -6.15 -18.36 2.38
N ALA A 371 -5.67 -17.33 3.06
CA ALA A 371 -5.28 -16.04 2.47
C ALA A 371 -3.77 -15.82 2.64
N GLN A 372 -3.16 -15.16 1.68
CA GLN A 372 -1.76 -14.73 1.74
C GLN A 372 -1.69 -13.20 1.58
N GLY A 373 -0.78 -12.56 2.33
CA GLY A 373 -0.43 -11.15 2.12
C GLY A 373 -1.31 -10.10 2.82
N GLY A 374 -2.14 -10.47 3.79
CA GLY A 374 -2.96 -9.51 4.55
C GLY A 374 -3.41 -10.01 5.92
N THR A 375 -4.18 -9.18 6.61
CA THR A 375 -4.75 -9.34 7.96
C THR A 375 -6.05 -10.15 7.99
N VAL A 376 -6.67 -10.37 6.82
CA VAL A 376 -7.92 -11.14 6.71
C VAL A 376 -7.64 -12.64 6.74
N GLU A 377 -8.06 -13.33 7.80
CA GLU A 377 -8.02 -14.78 7.88
C GLU A 377 -9.20 -15.40 7.10
N LEU A 378 -8.94 -16.05 5.97
CA LEU A 378 -9.94 -16.83 5.24
C LEU A 378 -9.97 -18.30 5.69
N GLY A 379 -11.12 -18.96 5.53
CA GLY A 379 -11.30 -20.37 5.87
C GLY A 379 -12.51 -21.04 5.23
N GLY A 380 -12.44 -22.36 5.08
CA GLY A 380 -13.52 -23.22 4.57
C GLY A 380 -13.16 -23.91 3.26
N ARG A 381 -14.00 -24.83 2.79
CA ARG A 381 -13.69 -25.66 1.63
C ARG A 381 -14.05 -24.96 0.32
N LEU A 382 -13.09 -24.86 -0.59
CA LEU A 382 -13.24 -24.24 -1.90
C LEU A 382 -13.16 -25.29 -3.02
N GLU A 383 -14.09 -25.26 -3.97
CA GLU A 383 -14.09 -26.10 -5.17
C GLU A 383 -13.49 -25.33 -6.36
N VAL A 384 -12.62 -26.01 -7.12
CA VAL A 384 -12.02 -25.52 -8.37
C VAL A 384 -12.57 -26.34 -9.54
N ALA A 385 -13.14 -25.67 -10.54
CA ALA A 385 -13.70 -26.31 -11.73
C ALA A 385 -13.45 -25.48 -13.00
N TRP A 386 -12.83 -26.09 -14.01
CA TRP A 386 -12.60 -25.47 -15.33
C TRP A 386 -12.70 -26.57 -16.39
N ASN A 387 -13.34 -26.34 -17.53
CA ASN A 387 -13.42 -27.36 -18.59
C ASN A 387 -13.60 -26.74 -19.98
N THR A 388 -12.50 -26.76 -20.74
CA THR A 388 -12.40 -26.30 -22.13
C THR A 388 -12.57 -27.42 -23.15
N LEU A 389 -12.69 -28.69 -22.73
CA LEU A 389 -12.85 -29.90 -23.57
C LEU A 389 -14.13 -29.93 -24.44
N GLY A 390 -14.96 -28.89 -24.41
CA GLY A 390 -16.21 -28.80 -25.17
C GLY A 390 -17.32 -29.78 -24.75
N SER A 391 -17.15 -30.54 -23.67
CA SER A 391 -18.14 -31.50 -23.18
C SER A 391 -18.03 -31.79 -21.68
N LYS A 392 -19.16 -32.12 -21.03
CA LYS A 392 -19.22 -32.45 -19.60
C LYS A 392 -18.55 -33.80 -19.31
N ILE A 393 -17.71 -33.86 -18.27
CA ILE A 393 -17.31 -35.12 -17.62
C ILE A 393 -18.22 -35.35 -16.41
N ALA A 394 -18.74 -36.58 -16.27
CA ALA A 394 -19.76 -36.90 -15.27
C ALA A 394 -19.41 -38.19 -14.50
N GLY A 395 -18.78 -38.04 -13.34
CA GLY A 395 -18.44 -39.14 -12.44
C GLY A 395 -17.48 -40.17 -13.02
N ARG A 396 -16.47 -39.73 -13.78
CA ARG A 396 -15.42 -40.63 -14.31
C ARG A 396 -14.29 -40.73 -13.29
N GLU A 397 -13.98 -41.95 -12.89
CA GLU A 397 -12.85 -42.26 -12.02
C GLU A 397 -11.57 -42.37 -12.87
N PHE A 398 -10.50 -41.72 -12.41
CA PHE A 398 -9.14 -41.86 -12.92
C PHE A 398 -8.26 -42.36 -11.77
N SER A 399 -7.24 -43.17 -12.06
CA SER A 399 -6.29 -43.66 -11.06
C SER A 399 -4.91 -43.92 -11.63
N ALA A 400 -3.88 -43.36 -10.99
CA ALA A 400 -2.48 -43.57 -11.28
C ALA A 400 -1.68 -43.63 -9.97
N SER A 401 -0.66 -44.48 -9.91
CA SER A 401 0.33 -44.56 -8.83
C SER A 401 -0.25 -44.72 -7.41
N GLY A 402 -1.49 -45.22 -7.31
CA GLY A 402 -2.22 -45.39 -6.05
C GLY A 402 -3.15 -44.24 -5.66
N VAL A 403 -3.05 -43.08 -6.33
CA VAL A 403 -3.99 -41.95 -6.21
C VAL A 403 -5.20 -42.20 -7.10
N SER A 404 -6.41 -41.83 -6.67
CA SER A 404 -7.60 -41.90 -7.51
C SER A 404 -8.57 -40.75 -7.25
N GLN A 405 -9.08 -40.15 -8.32
CA GLN A 405 -10.00 -39.02 -8.28
C GLN A 405 -11.23 -39.29 -9.15
N THR A 406 -12.41 -38.88 -8.68
CA THR A 406 -13.66 -38.95 -9.46
C THR A 406 -14.01 -37.58 -10.01
N VAL A 407 -13.79 -37.39 -11.31
CA VAL A 407 -13.99 -36.11 -11.99
C VAL A 407 -15.46 -35.91 -12.38
N THR A 408 -16.02 -34.78 -11.97
CA THR A 408 -17.32 -34.28 -12.44
C THR A 408 -17.22 -32.79 -12.69
N VAL A 409 -17.19 -32.38 -13.97
CA VAL A 409 -17.05 -30.98 -14.36
C VAL A 409 -17.87 -30.69 -15.62
N ASP A 410 -18.76 -29.69 -15.52
CA ASP A 410 -19.56 -29.18 -16.63
C ASP A 410 -18.70 -28.36 -17.60
N GLN A 411 -19.07 -28.31 -18.87
CA GLN A 411 -18.42 -27.42 -19.83
C GLN A 411 -18.67 -25.96 -19.41
N GLY A 412 -17.60 -25.16 -19.30
CA GLY A 412 -17.73 -23.76 -18.89
C GLY A 412 -16.41 -23.05 -18.65
N VAL A 413 -16.52 -21.79 -18.25
CA VAL A 413 -15.42 -20.96 -17.75
C VAL A 413 -14.83 -21.53 -16.46
N ALA A 414 -13.60 -21.14 -16.15
CA ALA A 414 -13.00 -21.33 -14.84
C ALA A 414 -13.93 -20.81 -13.73
N LEU A 415 -14.10 -21.59 -12.67
CA LEU A 415 -14.96 -21.29 -11.56
C LEU A 415 -14.30 -21.74 -10.25
N LEU A 416 -14.16 -20.80 -9.31
CA LEU A 416 -14.04 -21.12 -7.90
C LEU A 416 -15.37 -20.86 -7.20
N GLN A 417 -15.80 -21.80 -6.38
CA GLN A 417 -17.03 -21.69 -5.61
C GLN A 417 -16.91 -22.37 -4.25
N GLY A 418 -17.40 -21.70 -3.21
CA GLY A 418 -17.40 -22.24 -1.84
C GLY A 418 -18.65 -21.77 -1.10
N ASP A 419 -19.28 -22.68 -0.37
CA ASP A 419 -20.47 -22.41 0.45
C ASP A 419 -20.09 -22.44 1.93
N LEU A 420 -20.59 -21.46 2.70
CA LEU A 420 -20.33 -21.32 4.15
C LEU A 420 -18.83 -21.15 4.49
N LEU A 421 -18.12 -20.42 3.65
CA LEU A 421 -16.77 -19.94 3.95
C LEU A 421 -16.81 -18.92 5.09
N SER A 422 -15.66 -18.72 5.75
CA SER A 422 -15.45 -17.72 6.78
C SER A 422 -14.37 -16.72 6.39
N ALA A 423 -14.54 -15.47 6.80
CA ALA A 423 -13.48 -14.48 6.88
C ALA A 423 -13.47 -13.92 8.29
N SER A 424 -12.29 -13.75 8.90
CA SER A 424 -12.08 -13.05 10.16
C SER A 424 -11.18 -11.85 9.93
N MET A 425 -11.47 -10.76 10.62
CA MET A 425 -10.69 -9.51 10.67
C MET A 425 -10.81 -8.95 12.09
N ASP A 426 -10.01 -7.97 12.45
CA ASP A 426 -10.09 -7.35 13.78
C ASP A 426 -11.51 -6.81 14.04
N GLY A 427 -12.05 -7.08 15.24
CA GLY A 427 -13.43 -6.75 15.62
C GLY A 427 -14.58 -7.49 14.88
N ALA A 428 -14.37 -8.20 13.75
CA ALA A 428 -15.46 -8.71 12.92
C ALA A 428 -15.26 -10.10 12.29
N ALA A 429 -16.36 -10.85 12.15
CA ALA A 429 -16.36 -12.17 11.52
C ALA A 429 -17.51 -12.33 10.51
N MET A 430 -17.18 -12.78 9.30
CA MET A 430 -18.13 -13.02 8.21
C MET A 430 -18.28 -14.51 7.91
N ARG A 431 -19.49 -14.92 7.49
CA ARG A 431 -19.71 -16.17 6.76
C ARG A 431 -20.40 -15.91 5.43
N PHE A 432 -19.99 -16.58 4.36
CA PHE A 432 -20.46 -16.26 3.00
C PHE A 432 -20.44 -17.46 2.04
N THR A 433 -21.18 -17.32 0.93
CA THR A 433 -20.98 -18.11 -0.30
C THR A 433 -20.13 -17.24 -1.23
N MET A 434 -19.00 -17.77 -1.72
CA MET A 434 -18.18 -17.09 -2.73
C MET A 434 -18.37 -17.70 -4.11
N ARG A 435 -18.23 -16.87 -5.14
CA ARG A 435 -18.14 -17.30 -6.53
C ARG A 435 -17.18 -16.41 -7.31
N MET A 436 -16.18 -16.99 -7.95
CA MET A 436 -15.22 -16.27 -8.79
C MET A 436 -15.14 -16.96 -10.14
N VAL A 437 -15.22 -16.18 -11.22
CA VAL A 437 -14.93 -16.64 -12.57
C VAL A 437 -13.52 -16.17 -12.91
N LEU A 438 -12.57 -17.08 -13.09
CA LEU A 438 -11.23 -16.69 -13.55
C LEU A 438 -11.29 -16.32 -15.03
N GLN A 439 -10.34 -15.49 -15.44
CA GLN A 439 -10.09 -15.16 -16.84
C GLN A 439 -8.82 -15.86 -17.30
N ASP A 440 -8.68 -16.06 -18.61
CA ASP A 440 -7.55 -16.81 -19.19
C ASP A 440 -6.20 -16.06 -19.07
N ALA A 441 -6.21 -14.80 -18.59
CA ALA A 441 -5.04 -13.96 -18.38
C ALA A 441 -4.92 -13.51 -16.92
N ALA A 442 -3.69 -13.24 -16.48
CA ALA A 442 -3.39 -12.67 -15.16
C ALA A 442 -4.14 -11.34 -14.94
N GLN A 443 -4.49 -11.05 -13.68
CA GLN A 443 -5.30 -9.89 -13.31
C GLN A 443 -4.61 -9.07 -12.22
N GLU A 444 -4.53 -7.75 -12.39
CA GLU A 444 -4.05 -6.82 -11.35
C GLU A 444 -4.95 -6.81 -10.10
N THR A 445 -6.22 -7.19 -10.24
CA THR A 445 -7.18 -7.30 -9.13
C THR A 445 -8.06 -8.53 -9.31
N LEU A 446 -8.03 -9.42 -8.32
CA LEU A 446 -8.92 -10.58 -8.25
C LEU A 446 -10.26 -10.14 -7.65
N THR A 447 -11.37 -10.34 -8.36
CA THR A 447 -12.72 -9.98 -7.87
C THR A 447 -13.59 -11.21 -7.64
N VAL A 448 -14.04 -11.38 -6.40
CA VAL A 448 -14.92 -12.46 -5.93
C VAL A 448 -16.35 -11.92 -5.77
N GLU A 449 -17.35 -12.57 -6.38
CA GLU A 449 -18.77 -12.33 -6.07
C GLU A 449 -19.10 -12.94 -4.69
N VAL A 450 -19.52 -12.11 -3.74
CA VAL A 450 -19.90 -12.50 -2.38
C VAL A 450 -21.42 -12.51 -2.28
N SER A 451 -22.00 -13.62 -1.81
CA SER A 451 -23.45 -13.75 -1.67
C SER A 451 -23.87 -14.54 -0.43
N ARG A 452 -25.13 -14.35 -0.01
CA ARG A 452 -25.71 -14.95 1.21
C ARG A 452 -24.86 -14.69 2.46
N ALA A 453 -24.13 -13.58 2.46
CA ALA A 453 -23.20 -13.30 3.53
C ALA A 453 -23.94 -12.87 4.80
N PHE A 454 -23.30 -13.17 5.92
CA PHE A 454 -23.70 -12.84 7.28
C PHE A 454 -22.47 -12.29 7.98
N LEU A 455 -22.51 -11.02 8.33
CA LEU A 455 -21.42 -10.35 9.05
C LEU A 455 -21.83 -10.15 10.51
N GLN A 456 -20.95 -10.50 11.44
CA GLN A 456 -21.15 -10.34 12.87
C GLN A 456 -20.03 -9.48 13.44
N LEU A 457 -20.42 -8.33 14.01
CA LEU A 457 -19.52 -7.29 14.51
C LEU A 457 -19.33 -7.35 16.04
N SER A 458 -20.13 -8.16 16.74
CA SER A 458 -19.93 -8.43 18.16
C SER A 458 -20.54 -9.77 18.56
N ALA A 459 -19.88 -10.48 19.48
CA ALA A 459 -20.31 -11.78 20.01
C ALA A 459 -20.96 -11.70 21.41
N ALA A 460 -21.18 -10.48 21.95
CA ALA A 460 -21.73 -10.30 23.28
C ALA A 460 -23.22 -10.72 23.35
N GLN A 461 -23.58 -11.59 24.31
CA GLN A 461 -24.97 -12.06 24.50
C GLN A 461 -26.00 -10.95 24.83
N ARG A 462 -25.56 -9.70 25.03
CA ARG A 462 -26.40 -8.55 25.40
C ARG A 462 -26.40 -7.42 24.37
N ALA A 463 -25.46 -7.41 23.44
CA ALA A 463 -25.34 -6.44 22.36
C ALA A 463 -25.23 -7.23 21.06
N ILE A 464 -26.34 -7.31 20.31
CA ILE A 464 -26.35 -7.99 19.02
C ILE A 464 -26.11 -6.93 17.96
N VAL A 465 -25.02 -7.08 17.20
CA VAL A 465 -24.76 -6.34 15.97
C VAL A 465 -24.42 -7.34 14.88
N LYS A 466 -25.30 -7.40 13.88
CA LYS A 466 -25.20 -8.31 12.73
C LYS A 466 -25.70 -7.61 11.48
N ILE A 467 -25.17 -8.00 10.33
CA ILE A 467 -25.64 -7.57 9.01
C ILE A 467 -26.07 -8.83 8.24
N GLU A 468 -27.32 -8.85 7.80
CA GLU A 468 -27.94 -10.01 7.13
C GLU A 468 -28.29 -9.70 5.67
N ASN A 469 -28.45 -10.76 4.87
CA ASN A 469 -28.72 -10.72 3.43
C ASN A 469 -27.60 -10.04 2.63
N VAL A 470 -26.36 -10.17 3.10
CA VAL A 470 -25.23 -9.43 2.56
C VAL A 470 -24.82 -9.98 1.17
N THR A 471 -24.58 -9.07 0.23
CA THR A 471 -24.15 -9.36 -1.15
C THR A 471 -23.20 -8.27 -1.64
N GLY A 472 -22.21 -8.60 -2.46
CA GLY A 472 -21.28 -7.62 -3.02
C GLY A 472 -20.04 -8.29 -3.59
N SER A 473 -18.87 -7.68 -3.37
CA SER A 473 -17.59 -8.23 -3.79
C SER A 473 -16.51 -8.18 -2.71
N LEU A 474 -15.63 -9.18 -2.74
CA LEU A 474 -14.30 -9.15 -2.14
C LEU A 474 -13.31 -8.95 -3.28
N THR A 475 -12.40 -7.99 -3.14
CA THR A 475 -11.31 -7.72 -4.08
C THR A 475 -9.96 -7.94 -3.41
N VAL A 476 -9.00 -8.47 -4.17
CA VAL A 476 -7.60 -8.64 -3.75
C VAL A 476 -6.71 -7.93 -4.75
N ASN A 477 -5.85 -7.02 -4.28
CA ASN A 477 -4.94 -6.23 -5.10
C ASN A 477 -3.55 -6.19 -4.42
N ARG A 478 -2.47 -6.15 -5.22
CA ARG A 478 -1.09 -6.13 -4.71
C ARG A 478 -0.72 -4.85 -3.95
N ALA A 479 -1.31 -3.70 -4.30
CA ALA A 479 -1.08 -2.41 -3.64
C ALA A 479 -2.00 -2.20 -2.42
N ASP A 480 -3.28 -2.57 -2.54
CA ASP A 480 -4.34 -2.22 -1.58
C ASP A 480 -4.80 -3.40 -0.70
N GLY A 481 -4.08 -4.53 -0.71
CA GLY A 481 -4.37 -5.71 0.09
C GLY A 481 -5.73 -6.35 -0.21
N PHE A 482 -6.47 -6.70 0.84
CA PHE A 482 -7.86 -7.14 0.75
C PHE A 482 -8.84 -5.97 0.93
N ALA A 483 -9.86 -5.89 0.09
CA ALA A 483 -10.96 -4.93 0.25
C ALA A 483 -12.34 -5.59 0.06
N LEU A 484 -13.32 -5.17 0.87
CA LEU A 484 -14.73 -5.58 0.75
C LEU A 484 -15.58 -4.39 0.33
N ASN A 485 -16.56 -4.63 -0.54
CA ASN A 485 -17.64 -3.70 -0.81
C ASN A 485 -18.95 -4.50 -0.88
N LEU A 486 -19.78 -4.37 0.16
CA LEU A 486 -20.95 -5.23 0.38
C LEU A 486 -22.19 -4.40 0.75
N ASP A 487 -23.35 -4.75 0.21
CA ASP A 487 -24.65 -4.23 0.64
C ASP A 487 -25.38 -5.25 1.52
N GLY A 488 -26.08 -4.78 2.55
CA GLY A 488 -26.84 -5.62 3.47
C GLY A 488 -27.88 -4.88 4.31
N ALA A 489 -28.35 -5.54 5.38
CA ALA A 489 -29.26 -4.93 6.35
C ALA A 489 -28.79 -5.17 7.79
N ILE A 490 -28.49 -4.10 8.53
CA ILE A 490 -28.05 -4.17 9.93
C ILE A 490 -29.24 -4.31 10.90
N ASP A 491 -29.09 -5.21 11.86
CA ASP A 491 -29.87 -5.25 13.09
C ASP A 491 -28.92 -4.91 14.25
N THR A 492 -29.28 -3.91 15.08
CA THR A 492 -28.60 -3.59 16.32
C THR A 492 -29.57 -3.64 17.50
N THR A 493 -29.12 -4.04 18.68
CA THR A 493 -29.96 -4.00 19.90
C THR A 493 -29.12 -3.74 21.14
N PHE A 494 -29.30 -2.54 21.70
CA PHE A 494 -28.65 -2.04 22.91
C PHE A 494 -29.72 -1.49 23.88
N SER A 495 -29.33 -1.18 25.13
CA SER A 495 -30.20 -0.43 26.02
C SER A 495 -30.36 1.00 25.47
N GLY A 496 -31.57 1.39 25.05
CA GLY A 496 -31.83 2.74 24.53
C GLY A 496 -31.41 2.99 23.08
N PHE A 497 -30.97 1.99 22.31
CA PHE A 497 -30.71 2.14 20.88
C PHE A 497 -30.99 0.83 20.14
N SER A 498 -31.67 0.91 19.00
CA SER A 498 -31.88 -0.27 18.14
C SER A 498 -32.21 0.10 16.70
N MET A 499 -31.44 -0.49 15.77
CA MET A 499 -31.74 -0.57 14.35
C MET A 499 -32.37 -1.94 14.05
N ARG A 500 -33.26 -2.00 13.06
CA ARG A 500 -33.87 -3.26 12.64
C ARG A 500 -34.01 -3.35 11.13
N ALA A 501 -33.29 -4.29 10.52
CA ALA A 501 -33.17 -4.47 9.07
C ALA A 501 -32.98 -3.12 8.34
N GLN A 502 -32.12 -2.26 8.90
CA GLN A 502 -31.78 -0.96 8.30
C GLN A 502 -30.80 -1.22 7.15
N PRO A 503 -31.10 -0.80 5.90
CA PRO A 503 -30.16 -0.98 4.79
C PRO A 503 -28.84 -0.25 5.06
N VAL A 504 -27.74 -0.92 4.74
CA VAL A 504 -26.37 -0.43 4.90
C VAL A 504 -25.48 -0.92 3.78
N SER A 505 -24.45 -0.14 3.47
CA SER A 505 -23.27 -0.60 2.71
C SER A 505 -22.11 -0.78 3.69
N VAL A 506 -21.19 -1.68 3.37
CA VAL A 506 -20.08 -2.11 4.22
C VAL A 506 -18.81 -2.11 3.38
N THR A 507 -17.83 -1.33 3.82
CA THR A 507 -16.54 -1.20 3.15
C THR A 507 -15.44 -1.63 4.12
N PHE A 508 -14.56 -2.53 3.66
CA PHE A 508 -13.32 -2.87 4.34
C PHE A 508 -12.17 -2.50 3.41
N THR A 509 -11.13 -1.87 3.93
CA THR A 509 -9.91 -1.57 3.16
C THR A 509 -8.69 -1.82 4.04
N GLU A 510 -7.67 -2.43 3.44
CA GLU A 510 -6.38 -2.72 4.05
C GLU A 510 -5.30 -1.79 3.47
N SER A 511 -5.34 -0.50 3.85
CA SER A 511 -4.48 0.54 3.26
C SER A 511 -3.56 1.22 4.27
N GLY A 512 -2.25 0.99 4.12
CA GLY A 512 -1.20 1.87 4.63
C GLY A 512 -1.11 2.06 6.15
N GLU A 513 -0.55 3.21 6.55
CA GLU A 513 -0.16 3.53 7.94
C GLU A 513 -1.33 3.56 8.95
N GLU A 514 -2.57 3.59 8.48
CA GLU A 514 -3.79 3.70 9.29
C GLU A 514 -4.36 2.37 9.81
N GLY A 515 -3.84 1.24 9.32
CA GLY A 515 -4.32 -0.12 9.65
C GLY A 515 -5.61 -0.52 8.93
N ALA A 516 -5.99 -1.80 9.06
CA ALA A 516 -7.21 -2.33 8.47
C ALA A 516 -8.46 -1.78 9.18
N ARG A 517 -9.42 -1.20 8.44
CA ARG A 517 -10.65 -0.62 9.01
C ARG A 517 -11.91 -1.11 8.28
N LEU A 518 -13.02 -1.18 9.03
CA LEU A 518 -14.32 -1.65 8.56
C LEU A 518 -15.39 -0.57 8.81
N PHE A 519 -15.81 0.11 7.74
CA PHE A 519 -16.86 1.11 7.78
C PHE A 519 -18.23 0.50 7.43
N VAL A 520 -19.26 0.87 8.18
CA VAL A 520 -20.65 0.50 7.89
C VAL A 520 -21.51 1.76 7.77
N GLU A 521 -21.98 2.05 6.56
CA GLU A 521 -22.71 3.27 6.23
C GLU A 521 -24.20 3.00 6.02
N GLY A 522 -25.09 3.89 6.45
CA GLY A 522 -26.52 3.79 6.15
C GLY A 522 -27.20 5.15 6.00
N SER A 523 -28.16 5.27 5.09
CA SER A 523 -28.82 6.56 4.79
C SER A 523 -30.17 6.76 5.51
N ARG A 524 -30.46 8.02 5.84
CA ARG A 524 -31.76 8.51 6.34
C ARG A 524 -32.93 8.21 5.39
N LYS A 525 -32.65 7.98 4.11
CA LYS A 525 -33.66 7.71 3.08
C LYS A 525 -34.22 6.29 3.18
N ASP A 526 -33.44 5.37 3.72
CA ASP A 526 -33.69 3.93 3.64
C ASP A 526 -34.31 3.34 4.91
N GLY A 527 -34.41 4.13 6.00
CA GLY A 527 -35.15 3.70 7.18
C GLY A 527 -35.14 4.65 8.37
N SER A 528 -35.52 4.11 9.53
CA SER A 528 -35.51 4.82 10.81
C SER A 528 -35.30 3.84 11.96
N PHE A 529 -34.47 4.24 12.91
CA PHE A 529 -34.10 3.48 14.10
C PHE A 529 -34.74 4.08 15.36
N LEU A 530 -34.48 3.46 16.51
CA LEU A 530 -34.88 4.00 17.82
C LEU A 530 -33.64 4.52 18.56
N LEU A 531 -33.75 5.75 19.06
CA LEU A 531 -32.80 6.36 20.00
C LEU A 531 -33.58 6.82 21.24
N GLY A 532 -33.31 6.22 22.39
CA GLY A 532 -34.20 6.26 23.54
C GLY A 532 -35.61 5.77 23.17
N SER A 533 -36.61 6.65 23.30
CA SER A 533 -37.97 6.42 22.79
C SER A 533 -38.29 7.15 21.47
N ALA A 534 -37.34 7.95 20.94
CA ALA A 534 -37.52 8.68 19.69
C ALA A 534 -37.37 7.73 18.49
N ARG A 535 -38.18 7.94 17.45
CA ARG A 535 -37.96 7.34 16.13
C ARG A 535 -37.13 8.31 15.30
N THR A 536 -35.91 7.92 15.00
CA THR A 536 -34.90 8.78 14.38
C THR A 536 -34.59 8.29 12.97
N SER A 537 -34.52 9.22 12.01
CA SER A 537 -33.91 9.01 10.70
C SER A 537 -32.67 9.90 10.58
N ALA A 538 -31.53 9.30 10.29
CA ALA A 538 -30.24 9.96 10.13
C ALA A 538 -29.43 9.20 9.07
N ASP A 539 -28.55 9.89 8.35
CA ASP A 539 -27.43 9.25 7.69
C ASP A 539 -26.40 8.90 8.79
N PHE A 540 -25.71 7.77 8.67
CA PHE A 540 -24.75 7.35 9.68
C PHE A 540 -23.56 6.57 9.10
N VAL A 541 -22.43 6.70 9.78
CA VAL A 541 -21.26 5.83 9.65
C VAL A 541 -21.06 5.14 11.01
N LEU A 542 -20.82 3.84 10.98
CA LEU A 542 -20.39 3.05 12.13
C LEU A 542 -18.94 2.63 11.92
N ASP A 543 -18.12 2.93 12.92
CA ASP A 543 -16.73 2.49 13.07
C ASP A 543 -16.58 1.59 14.32
N ILE A 544 -15.58 0.72 14.32
CA ILE A 544 -15.36 -0.32 15.32
C ILE A 544 -13.90 -0.22 15.79
N ALA A 545 -13.70 0.12 17.07
CA ALA A 545 -12.38 0.00 17.68
C ALA A 545 -12.37 -1.14 18.71
N GLU A 546 -11.27 -1.89 18.73
CA GLU A 546 -10.98 -2.74 19.88
C GLU A 546 -10.53 -1.86 21.05
N SER A 547 -11.20 -1.99 22.20
CA SER A 547 -10.76 -1.33 23.42
C SER A 547 -9.42 -1.93 23.86
N SER A 548 -8.40 -1.08 24.02
CA SER A 548 -7.10 -1.50 24.53
C SER A 548 -7.13 -2.01 25.98
N GLU A 549 -8.25 -1.83 26.70
CA GLU A 549 -8.41 -2.20 28.12
C GLU A 549 -9.42 -3.33 28.40
N ASP A 550 -10.41 -3.59 27.53
CA ASP A 550 -11.47 -4.61 27.75
C ASP A 550 -11.74 -5.41 26.44
N PRO A 551 -11.89 -6.76 26.46
CA PRO A 551 -11.99 -7.59 25.25
C PRO A 551 -13.40 -7.60 24.63
N VAL A 552 -14.02 -6.43 24.57
CA VAL A 552 -15.37 -6.19 24.04
C VAL A 552 -15.27 -4.99 23.10
N PRO A 553 -15.62 -5.12 21.81
CA PRO A 553 -15.50 -4.00 20.88
C PRO A 553 -16.47 -2.88 21.24
N GLU A 554 -15.96 -1.65 21.19
CA GLU A 554 -16.75 -0.43 21.29
C GLU A 554 -17.18 0.02 19.90
N LEU A 555 -18.41 0.53 19.81
CA LEU A 555 -19.07 0.81 18.54
C LEU A 555 -19.45 2.28 18.46
N PHE A 556 -18.85 2.99 17.50
CA PHE A 556 -18.97 4.43 17.35
C PHE A 556 -19.84 4.75 16.15
N PHE A 557 -21.00 5.36 16.40
CA PHE A 557 -21.90 5.83 15.35
C PHE A 557 -21.78 7.35 15.22
N ALA A 558 -21.30 7.80 14.07
CA ALA A 558 -21.40 9.19 13.63
C ALA A 558 -22.73 9.39 12.91
N PHE A 559 -23.57 10.32 13.37
CA PHE A 559 -24.86 10.66 12.77
C PHE A 559 -24.82 12.02 12.08
N GLN A 560 -25.45 12.12 10.91
CA GLN A 560 -25.71 13.36 10.19
C GLN A 560 -27.18 13.44 9.73
N GLN A 561 -27.69 14.66 9.54
CA GLN A 561 -29.07 14.95 9.13
C GLN A 561 -30.15 14.26 9.99
N ALA A 562 -29.81 13.98 11.25
CA ALA A 562 -30.65 13.30 12.21
C ALA A 562 -31.93 14.08 12.47
N SER A 563 -33.05 13.37 12.47
CA SER A 563 -34.39 13.96 12.59
C SER A 563 -35.33 13.02 13.34
N PHE A 564 -36.08 13.57 14.30
CA PHE A 564 -37.07 12.85 15.09
C PHE A 564 -38.14 13.80 15.67
N GLU A 565 -39.30 13.26 16.03
CA GLU A 565 -40.34 14.00 16.76
C GLU A 565 -40.78 13.23 18.02
N THR A 566 -40.86 13.93 19.15
CA THR A 566 -41.30 13.43 20.46
C THR A 566 -42.28 14.42 21.09
N ALA A 567 -42.81 14.12 22.28
CA ALA A 567 -43.63 15.06 23.02
C ALA A 567 -42.86 16.28 23.55
N ASP A 568 -41.53 16.16 23.67
CA ASP A 568 -40.65 17.11 24.35
C ASP A 568 -39.66 17.81 23.40
N ALA A 569 -39.50 17.33 22.16
CA ALA A 569 -38.69 17.97 21.12
C ALA A 569 -39.10 17.53 19.70
N ALA A 570 -39.00 18.44 18.73
CA ALA A 570 -39.14 18.17 17.30
C ALA A 570 -37.82 18.54 16.61
N PHE A 571 -36.93 17.57 16.42
CA PHE A 571 -35.52 17.74 16.08
C PHE A 571 -35.28 17.48 14.59
N VAL A 572 -34.57 18.37 13.89
CA VAL A 572 -34.13 18.19 12.50
C VAL A 572 -32.73 18.77 12.28
N ASP A 573 -32.12 18.38 11.14
CA ASP A 573 -30.78 18.81 10.72
C ASP A 573 -29.73 18.58 11.81
N GLY A 574 -29.83 17.40 12.44
CA GLY A 574 -29.02 17.03 13.58
C GLY A 574 -27.74 16.29 13.23
N SER A 575 -26.67 16.58 13.95
CA SER A 575 -25.37 15.91 13.80
C SER A 575 -24.81 15.56 15.17
N GLY A 576 -23.99 14.51 15.27
CA GLY A 576 -23.31 14.13 16.51
C GLY A 576 -23.03 12.64 16.61
N VAL A 577 -22.68 12.18 17.81
CA VAL A 577 -22.10 10.84 18.05
C VAL A 577 -22.94 9.98 18.99
N LEU A 578 -22.72 8.67 18.89
CA LEU A 578 -23.17 7.66 19.85
C LEU A 578 -22.09 6.59 20.02
N LEU A 579 -21.68 6.34 21.26
CA LEU A 579 -20.86 5.21 21.66
C LEU A 579 -21.79 4.13 22.26
N ALA A 580 -21.66 2.89 21.79
CA ALA A 580 -22.44 1.74 22.23
C ALA A 580 -21.56 0.61 22.76
N ASP A 581 -21.97 0.02 23.90
CA ASP A 581 -21.27 -1.08 24.57
C ASP A 581 -22.26 -2.15 25.08
N ILE A 582 -21.78 -3.14 25.85
CA ILE A 582 -22.65 -4.18 26.44
C ILE A 582 -23.55 -3.70 27.59
N ASN A 583 -23.33 -2.48 28.11
CA ASN A 583 -24.07 -1.90 29.22
C ASN A 583 -25.18 -0.96 28.72
N GLY A 584 -24.99 -0.26 27.61
CA GLY A 584 -25.97 0.60 26.98
C GLY A 584 -25.41 1.42 25.82
N VAL A 585 -25.85 2.68 25.76
CA VAL A 585 -25.32 3.69 24.85
C VAL A 585 -25.14 5.02 25.57
N VAL A 586 -24.19 5.81 25.10
CA VAL A 586 -24.12 7.24 25.36
C VAL A 586 -24.16 8.00 24.04
N SER A 587 -24.89 9.10 23.97
CA SER A 587 -25.03 9.88 22.74
C SER A 587 -25.19 11.36 23.03
N GLN A 588 -24.63 12.17 22.14
CA GLN A 588 -24.68 13.62 22.17
C GLN A 588 -24.92 14.12 20.74
N LEU A 589 -26.13 14.66 20.51
CA LEU A 589 -26.56 15.20 19.22
C LEU A 589 -26.87 16.70 19.33
N PHE A 590 -26.63 17.43 18.26
CA PHE A 590 -26.86 18.87 18.13
C PHE A 590 -27.73 19.11 16.90
N GLY A 591 -28.74 19.98 16.97
CA GLY A 591 -29.64 20.22 15.83
C GLY A 591 -30.64 21.35 16.06
N THR A 592 -31.65 21.46 15.18
CA THR A 592 -32.66 22.53 15.21
C THR A 592 -34.05 22.03 15.65
N SER A 593 -34.80 22.91 16.31
CA SER A 593 -36.22 22.72 16.61
C SER A 593 -37.09 23.08 15.41
N SER A 594 -37.79 22.10 14.83
CA SER A 594 -38.68 22.28 13.67
C SER A 594 -40.11 22.71 14.03
N ALA A 595 -40.51 22.59 15.30
CA ALA A 595 -41.85 22.92 15.79
C ALA A 595 -41.80 23.39 17.26
N THR A 596 -42.76 24.23 17.68
CA THR A 596 -42.85 24.68 19.09
C THR A 596 -43.30 23.54 20.00
N VAL A 597 -42.34 22.75 20.48
CA VAL A 597 -42.48 21.56 21.33
C VAL A 597 -41.49 21.68 22.49
N GLY A 598 -41.77 21.09 23.67
CA GLY A 598 -40.86 21.12 24.83
C GLY A 598 -40.66 22.48 25.52
N GLY A 599 -41.14 23.58 24.93
CA GLY A 599 -40.77 24.94 25.32
C GLY A 599 -39.67 25.57 24.45
N PHE A 600 -39.26 24.88 23.38
CA PHE A 600 -38.34 25.40 22.36
C PHE A 600 -39.13 26.12 21.27
N ASP A 601 -38.66 27.29 20.82
CA ASP A 601 -39.22 27.99 19.67
C ASP A 601 -38.74 27.36 18.34
N VAL A 602 -39.48 27.57 17.26
CA VAL A 602 -39.10 27.10 15.92
C VAL A 602 -37.82 27.80 15.48
N GLY A 603 -36.84 27.03 15.01
CA GLY A 603 -35.50 27.49 14.67
C GLY A 603 -34.54 27.59 15.86
N GLY A 604 -34.99 27.36 17.09
CA GLY A 604 -34.10 27.27 18.24
C GLY A 604 -33.17 26.05 18.14
N ARG A 605 -31.87 26.21 18.38
CA ARG A 605 -30.92 25.09 18.43
C ARG A 605 -31.06 24.36 19.76
N ILE A 606 -31.01 23.02 19.70
CA ILE A 606 -31.13 22.16 20.88
C ILE A 606 -30.05 21.07 20.86
N GLN A 607 -29.52 20.76 22.03
CA GLN A 607 -28.71 19.58 22.28
C GLN A 607 -29.61 18.45 22.78
N VAL A 608 -29.29 17.22 22.43
CA VAL A 608 -29.94 16.01 22.90
C VAL A 608 -28.86 15.09 23.46
N ARG A 609 -28.93 14.77 24.76
CA ARG A 609 -28.00 13.88 25.45
C ARG A 609 -28.74 12.66 25.96
N LEU A 610 -28.14 11.48 25.81
CA LEU A 610 -28.67 10.18 26.26
C LEU A 610 -27.55 9.40 26.95
N ASN A 611 -27.81 8.84 28.13
CA ASN A 611 -26.94 7.85 28.77
C ASN A 611 -27.79 6.71 29.36
N THR A 612 -27.57 5.49 28.88
CA THR A 612 -28.23 4.27 29.37
C THR A 612 -27.26 3.25 29.95
N THR A 613 -25.95 3.54 29.98
CA THR A 613 -24.91 2.64 30.53
C THR A 613 -24.96 2.57 32.06
N ALA A 614 -25.58 3.57 32.70
CA ALA A 614 -25.60 3.79 34.15
C ALA A 614 -24.18 3.92 34.76
N ARG A 615 -23.25 4.48 33.98
CA ARG A 615 -21.87 4.81 34.36
C ARG A 615 -21.55 6.27 34.03
N GLU A 616 -20.60 6.83 34.76
CA GLU A 616 -19.86 8.02 34.32
C GLU A 616 -19.10 7.69 33.03
N VAL A 617 -18.97 8.69 32.16
CA VAL A 617 -18.29 8.58 30.86
C VAL A 617 -17.51 9.87 30.65
N ASP A 618 -16.26 9.76 30.16
CA ASP A 618 -15.43 10.89 29.77
C ASP A 618 -14.53 10.46 28.60
N GLU A 619 -15.15 10.26 27.44
CA GLU A 619 -14.53 9.60 26.28
C GLU A 619 -14.43 10.55 25.08
N VAL A 620 -13.40 10.36 24.26
CA VAL A 620 -13.20 11.11 23.01
C VAL A 620 -13.51 10.19 21.84
N VAL A 621 -14.58 10.50 21.10
CA VAL A 621 -15.10 9.69 19.99
C VAL A 621 -14.73 10.33 18.66
N PRO A 622 -14.06 9.61 17.72
CA PRO A 622 -13.81 10.11 16.37
C PRO A 622 -15.11 10.50 15.64
N PHE A 623 -15.07 11.57 14.85
CA PHE A 623 -16.22 12.06 14.09
C PHE A 623 -15.77 12.85 12.86
N GLY A 624 -15.82 12.22 11.69
CA GLY A 624 -15.15 12.74 10.49
C GLY A 624 -13.65 12.85 10.75
N ASP A 625 -13.04 13.94 10.28
CA ASP A 625 -11.61 14.24 10.47
C ASP A 625 -11.29 14.82 11.87
N GLY A 626 -12.31 14.93 12.74
CA GLY A 626 -12.22 15.47 14.09
C GLY A 626 -12.66 14.48 15.17
N ALA A 627 -12.91 14.99 16.38
CA ALA A 627 -13.40 14.18 17.49
C ALA A 627 -14.36 14.93 18.42
N VAL A 628 -15.32 14.21 18.99
CA VAL A 628 -16.30 14.71 19.95
C VAL A 628 -16.03 14.10 21.32
N ARG A 629 -15.74 14.95 22.32
CA ARG A 629 -15.68 14.51 23.71
C ARG A 629 -17.08 14.40 24.33
N ILE A 630 -17.43 13.19 24.78
CA ILE A 630 -18.68 12.86 25.46
C ILE A 630 -18.41 12.78 26.97
N VAL A 631 -19.07 13.62 27.76
CA VAL A 631 -18.95 13.63 29.23
C VAL A 631 -20.30 13.41 29.89
N PHE A 632 -20.35 12.52 30.88
CA PHE A 632 -21.49 12.29 31.78
C PHE A 632 -21.01 12.07 33.22
N ASP A 633 -21.51 12.86 34.18
CA ASP A 633 -21.10 12.81 35.60
C ASP A 633 -21.96 11.88 36.48
N GLU A 634 -21.58 11.68 37.76
CA GLU A 634 -22.31 10.81 38.71
C GLU A 634 -23.82 11.09 38.79
N THR A 635 -24.28 12.32 38.56
CA THR A 635 -25.68 12.73 38.59
C THR A 635 -26.45 12.40 37.30
N GLU A 636 -25.73 12.14 36.21
CA GLU A 636 -26.27 11.83 34.88
C GLU A 636 -26.29 10.30 34.60
N THR A 637 -26.06 9.50 35.66
CA THR A 637 -26.09 8.02 35.63
C THR A 637 -27.43 7.41 36.05
N GLU A 638 -28.48 8.23 36.28
CA GLU A 638 -29.82 7.74 36.63
C GLU A 638 -30.40 6.82 35.54
N THR A 639 -31.41 6.00 35.88
CA THR A 639 -31.96 4.96 34.99
C THR A 639 -32.48 5.53 33.67
N ASN A 640 -31.66 5.43 32.62
CA ASN A 640 -31.83 5.99 31.29
C ASN A 640 -31.98 7.52 31.30
N PHE A 641 -30.88 8.22 31.60
CA PHE A 641 -30.78 9.67 31.47
C PHE A 641 -31.06 10.10 30.01
N PHE A 642 -31.98 11.05 29.84
CA PHE A 642 -32.26 11.69 28.55
C PHE A 642 -32.57 13.16 28.81
N GLU A 643 -31.82 14.04 28.14
CA GLU A 643 -31.90 15.49 28.32
C GLU A 643 -32.03 16.18 26.96
N VAL A 644 -32.85 17.23 26.91
CA VAL A 644 -32.89 18.17 25.78
C VAL A 644 -32.68 19.57 26.34
N THR A 645 -31.60 20.24 25.91
CA THR A 645 -31.25 21.59 26.38
C THR A 645 -31.27 22.58 25.20
N PRO A 646 -31.65 23.86 25.43
CA PRO A 646 -31.51 24.89 24.43
C PRO A 646 -30.05 25.35 24.37
N LEU A 647 -29.51 25.47 23.17
CA LEU A 647 -28.19 26.04 22.92
C LEU A 647 -28.32 27.54 22.60
N SER A 648 -27.21 28.28 22.74
CA SER A 648 -27.13 29.63 22.20
C SER A 648 -27.43 29.61 20.70
N ALA A 649 -28.16 30.61 20.20
CA ALA A 649 -28.55 30.63 18.80
C ALA A 649 -27.30 30.66 17.92
N PHE A 650 -27.36 29.90 16.84
CA PHE A 650 -26.23 29.69 15.96
C PHE A 650 -26.72 29.77 14.51
N LEU A 651 -25.92 30.40 13.66
CA LEU A 651 -26.22 30.73 12.27
C LEU A 651 -25.06 30.29 11.38
N GLU A 652 -25.35 29.45 10.40
CA GLU A 652 -24.45 29.09 9.30
C GLU A 652 -24.63 30.06 8.12
N VAL A 653 -23.52 30.41 7.45
CA VAL A 653 -23.49 31.20 6.21
C VAL A 653 -22.61 30.45 5.22
N GLY A 654 -23.24 29.64 4.36
CA GLY A 654 -22.54 28.64 3.56
C GLY A 654 -22.02 27.48 4.43
N ASP A 655 -21.02 26.76 3.90
CA ASP A 655 -20.27 25.70 4.57
C ASP A 655 -19.06 26.22 5.38
N PHE A 656 -18.63 27.46 5.18
CA PHE A 656 -17.35 27.98 5.71
C PHE A 656 -17.48 28.92 6.92
N LEU A 657 -18.68 29.43 7.23
CA LEU A 657 -18.86 30.43 8.29
C LEU A 657 -19.97 30.06 9.27
N GLN A 658 -19.64 30.11 10.56
CA GLN A 658 -20.54 29.86 11.66
C GLN A 658 -20.53 31.02 12.66
N ILE A 659 -21.69 31.37 13.22
CA ILE A 659 -21.86 32.51 14.13
C ILE A 659 -22.67 32.05 15.33
N ARG A 660 -22.20 32.31 16.57
CA ARG A 660 -22.82 31.84 17.82
C ARG A 660 -23.10 32.99 18.81
N GLY A 661 -24.29 32.95 19.42
CA GLY A 661 -24.70 33.84 20.53
C GLY A 661 -26.18 34.27 20.46
N ASP A 662 -26.48 35.55 20.75
CA ASP A 662 -27.84 36.10 20.69
C ASP A 662 -28.17 36.62 19.28
N VAL A 663 -28.97 35.85 18.55
CA VAL A 663 -29.33 36.09 17.14
C VAL A 663 -30.75 36.64 17.05
N THR A 664 -30.91 37.96 17.20
CA THR A 664 -32.20 38.65 17.09
C THR A 664 -32.32 39.40 15.76
N TRP A 665 -33.31 39.02 14.93
CA TRP A 665 -33.55 39.59 13.60
C TRP A 665 -34.58 40.71 13.58
N THR A 666 -34.40 41.69 12.68
CA THR A 666 -35.35 42.76 12.35
C THR A 666 -35.62 42.79 10.85
N SER A 667 -36.88 42.71 10.42
CA SER A 667 -37.25 42.84 8.99
C SER A 667 -37.05 44.28 8.49
N GLY A 668 -36.61 44.42 7.24
CA GLY A 668 -36.38 45.69 6.57
C GLY A 668 -36.33 45.57 5.04
N GLU A 669 -35.91 46.65 4.39
CA GLU A 669 -35.70 46.73 2.95
C GLU A 669 -34.32 47.36 2.69
N VAL A 670 -33.59 46.88 1.67
CA VAL A 670 -32.32 47.48 1.19
C VAL A 670 -32.50 47.96 -0.24
N VAL A 671 -31.91 49.11 -0.57
CA VAL A 671 -31.95 49.69 -1.92
C VAL A 671 -30.64 49.43 -2.65
N VAL A 672 -30.69 48.76 -3.79
CA VAL A 672 -29.53 48.52 -4.65
C VAL A 672 -29.12 49.82 -5.34
N GLU A 673 -27.94 50.37 -5.03
CA GLU A 673 -27.52 51.69 -5.56
C GLU A 673 -27.46 51.74 -7.09
N GLU A 674 -27.03 50.66 -7.74
CA GLU A 674 -26.85 50.60 -9.20
C GLU A 674 -28.18 50.56 -9.98
N THR A 675 -29.20 49.90 -9.46
CA THR A 675 -30.47 49.62 -10.17
C THR A 675 -31.67 50.39 -9.61
N GLY A 676 -31.61 50.84 -8.35
CA GLY A 676 -32.74 51.38 -7.61
C GLY A 676 -33.78 50.33 -7.22
N GLU A 677 -33.43 49.05 -7.28
CA GLU A 677 -34.24 47.92 -6.85
C GLU A 677 -34.35 47.88 -5.32
N ILE A 678 -35.50 47.41 -4.81
CA ILE A 678 -35.76 47.28 -3.38
C ILE A 678 -35.88 45.79 -3.07
N LEU A 679 -35.01 45.30 -2.19
CA LEU A 679 -34.95 43.89 -1.78
C LEU A 679 -35.47 43.74 -0.35
N GLU A 680 -36.32 42.74 -0.09
CA GLU A 680 -36.75 42.39 1.27
C GLU A 680 -35.59 41.71 2.02
N VAL A 681 -35.27 42.24 3.20
CA VAL A 681 -34.16 41.74 4.02
C VAL A 681 -34.58 41.47 5.47
N ARG A 682 -33.80 40.65 6.15
CA ARG A 682 -33.72 40.62 7.61
C ARG A 682 -32.33 41.10 8.02
N THR A 683 -32.27 41.99 9.01
CA THR A 683 -31.02 42.54 9.53
C THR A 683 -30.81 42.11 10.97
N LEU A 684 -29.56 41.95 11.36
CA LEU A 684 -29.11 41.66 12.71
C LEU A 684 -27.91 42.57 13.01
N VAL A 685 -27.82 43.06 14.25
CA VAL A 685 -26.62 43.74 14.74
C VAL A 685 -26.42 43.45 16.23
N ASN A 686 -25.22 43.02 16.60
CA ASN A 686 -24.87 42.65 17.98
C ASN A 686 -23.36 42.93 18.25
N SER A 687 -22.95 42.90 19.52
CA SER A 687 -21.60 43.28 19.99
C SER A 687 -20.96 42.28 20.94
N SER A 688 -21.35 41.01 20.86
CA SER A 688 -20.88 39.92 21.75
C SER A 688 -21.10 38.53 21.13
N LEU A 689 -21.01 38.40 19.80
CA LEU A 689 -21.08 37.08 19.15
C LEU A 689 -19.68 36.49 18.98
N GLU A 690 -19.63 35.17 18.86
CA GLU A 690 -18.47 34.45 18.34
C GLU A 690 -18.71 34.17 16.85
N VAL A 691 -17.68 34.29 16.02
CA VAL A 691 -17.76 34.02 14.59
C VAL A 691 -16.59 33.13 14.21
N PHE A 692 -16.85 31.97 13.64
CA PHE A 692 -15.81 31.02 13.19
C PHE A 692 -15.80 30.92 11.67
N LEU A 693 -14.62 31.12 11.09
CA LEU A 693 -14.31 30.93 9.66
C LEU A 693 -13.47 29.66 9.53
N GLY A 694 -14.03 28.60 8.95
CA GLY A 694 -13.34 27.34 8.70
C GLY A 694 -12.36 27.41 7.54
N ALA A 695 -11.26 26.65 7.64
CA ALA A 695 -10.39 26.35 6.50
C ALA A 695 -11.12 25.50 5.46
N ASP A 696 -11.74 24.41 5.92
CA ASP A 696 -12.57 23.54 5.09
C ASP A 696 -14.07 23.58 5.47
N GLY A 697 -14.88 22.75 4.81
CA GLY A 697 -16.32 22.63 4.99
C GLY A 697 -16.69 22.23 6.41
N LEU A 698 -17.39 23.14 7.09
CA LEU A 698 -17.84 22.94 8.46
C LEU A 698 -19.08 22.05 8.52
N VAL A 699 -19.08 21.11 9.45
CA VAL A 699 -20.19 20.18 9.67
C VAL A 699 -21.49 20.95 9.98
N PRO A 700 -22.54 20.82 9.14
CA PRO A 700 -23.83 21.42 9.44
C PRO A 700 -24.40 20.85 10.75
N GLY A 701 -24.88 21.72 11.62
CA GLY A 701 -25.44 21.31 12.91
C GLY A 701 -24.51 21.49 14.13
N ALA A 702 -23.19 21.58 13.93
CA ALA A 702 -22.19 21.59 15.01
C ALA A 702 -21.34 22.88 15.02
N TRP A 703 -20.78 23.25 16.18
CA TRP A 703 -19.80 24.33 16.30
C TRP A 703 -18.41 23.80 15.92
N GLY A 704 -17.86 24.25 14.78
CA GLY A 704 -16.59 23.75 14.23
C GLY A 704 -15.45 23.65 15.25
N PRO A 705 -15.18 24.69 16.08
CA PRO A 705 -14.13 24.63 17.10
C PRO A 705 -14.34 23.58 18.20
N GLU A 706 -15.58 23.10 18.42
CA GLU A 706 -15.87 21.99 19.35
C GLU A 706 -15.68 20.61 18.71
N LEU A 707 -15.56 20.53 17.38
CA LEU A 707 -15.18 19.33 16.64
C LEU A 707 -13.68 19.26 16.31
N GLY A 708 -12.91 20.29 16.66
CA GLY A 708 -11.49 20.43 16.29
C GLY A 708 -11.26 21.02 14.89
N ALA A 709 -12.27 21.61 14.25
CA ALA A 709 -12.09 22.18 12.91
C ALA A 709 -11.07 23.34 12.92
N THR A 710 -10.17 23.32 11.93
CA THR A 710 -9.14 24.34 11.69
C THR A 710 -9.77 25.62 11.11
N GLY A 711 -9.33 26.80 11.56
CA GLY A 711 -9.85 28.10 11.08
C GLY A 711 -9.64 29.28 12.02
N PHE A 712 -10.29 30.42 11.78
CA PHE A 712 -10.23 31.61 12.65
C PHE A 712 -11.49 31.83 13.48
N LEU A 713 -11.34 31.91 14.80
CA LEU A 713 -12.37 32.31 15.76
C LEU A 713 -12.27 33.80 16.08
N LEU A 714 -13.26 34.59 15.68
CA LEU A 714 -13.45 35.98 16.09
C LEU A 714 -14.29 36.04 17.37
N SER A 715 -13.63 36.29 18.50
CA SER A 715 -14.23 36.46 19.82
C SER A 715 -14.69 37.89 20.10
N ASN A 716 -15.81 38.02 20.83
CA ASN A 716 -16.44 39.30 21.20
C ASN A 716 -16.72 40.21 19.99
N ALA A 717 -17.20 39.64 18.88
CA ALA A 717 -17.38 40.34 17.63
C ALA A 717 -18.50 41.40 17.70
N GLU A 718 -18.19 42.60 17.21
CA GLU A 718 -19.18 43.59 16.75
C GLU A 718 -19.54 43.26 15.30
N ILE A 719 -20.81 42.89 15.08
CA ILE A 719 -21.27 42.24 13.86
C ILE A 719 -22.57 42.87 13.37
N ALA A 720 -22.67 43.08 12.06
CA ALA A 720 -23.94 43.26 11.37
C ALA A 720 -24.10 42.26 10.22
N ILE A 721 -25.33 41.77 10.06
CA ILE A 721 -25.73 40.82 9.03
C ILE A 721 -26.94 41.38 8.30
N ILE A 722 -26.93 41.26 6.97
CA ILE A 722 -28.07 41.44 6.09
C ILE A 722 -28.34 40.09 5.42
N HIS A 723 -29.49 39.49 5.68
CA HIS A 723 -30.00 38.30 5.00
C HIS A 723 -31.00 38.76 3.94
N PHE A 724 -30.76 38.43 2.67
CA PHE A 724 -31.64 38.71 1.53
C PHE A 724 -32.68 37.60 1.38
N VAL A 725 -33.95 37.90 1.66
CA VAL A 725 -34.99 36.88 1.91
C VAL A 725 -35.37 36.08 0.66
N GLU A 726 -35.34 36.69 -0.52
CA GLU A 726 -35.71 36.00 -1.77
C GLU A 726 -34.60 35.08 -2.31
N SER A 727 -33.33 35.39 -2.04
CA SER A 727 -32.17 34.63 -2.54
C SER A 727 -31.53 33.72 -1.50
N ASP A 728 -31.90 33.84 -0.22
CA ASP A 728 -31.30 33.13 0.93
C ASP A 728 -29.77 33.32 1.03
N THR A 729 -29.32 34.54 0.70
CA THR A 729 -27.90 34.94 0.73
C THR A 729 -27.62 35.97 1.81
N TYR A 730 -26.36 36.05 2.23
CA TYR A 730 -25.94 36.91 3.34
C TYR A 730 -24.88 37.93 2.93
N ALA A 731 -24.94 39.10 3.56
CA ALA A 731 -23.82 40.02 3.71
C ALA A 731 -23.50 40.18 5.19
N VAL A 732 -22.24 39.96 5.58
CA VAL A 732 -21.76 39.97 6.97
C VAL A 732 -20.56 40.91 7.07
N ILE A 733 -20.56 41.79 8.06
CA ILE A 733 -19.35 42.45 8.57
C ILE A 733 -19.22 42.08 10.04
N ALA A 734 -18.09 41.51 10.45
CA ALA A 734 -17.80 41.19 11.85
C ALA A 734 -16.38 41.62 12.23
N SER A 735 -16.24 42.40 13.29
CA SER A 735 -14.94 42.87 13.80
C SER A 735 -14.71 42.43 15.24
N GLY A 736 -13.58 41.78 15.52
CA GLY A 736 -13.31 41.15 16.82
C GLY A 736 -11.82 40.88 17.08
N LEU A 737 -11.55 40.08 18.12
CA LEU A 737 -10.25 39.43 18.31
C LEU A 737 -10.29 38.11 17.54
N ALA A 738 -9.53 38.01 16.45
CA ALA A 738 -9.37 36.79 15.66
C ALA A 738 -8.22 35.96 16.25
N GLU A 739 -8.46 34.67 16.43
CA GLU A 739 -7.50 33.68 16.94
C GLU A 739 -7.61 32.42 16.08
N ALA A 740 -6.48 31.86 15.64
CA ALA A 740 -6.47 30.61 14.88
C ALA A 740 -6.71 29.42 15.81
N ILE A 741 -7.62 28.55 15.39
CA ILE A 741 -7.85 27.21 15.91
C ILE A 741 -7.24 26.23 14.91
N GLY A 742 -6.57 25.18 15.37
CA GLY A 742 -5.87 24.24 14.49
C GLY A 742 -4.54 24.78 13.95
N ALA A 743 -3.73 25.40 14.81
CA ALA A 743 -2.42 25.99 14.46
C ALA A 743 -1.23 25.21 15.04
N GLY A 744 -1.44 23.94 15.39
CA GLY A 744 -0.41 23.02 15.90
C GLY A 744 0.28 23.54 17.16
N ALA A 745 1.61 23.45 17.19
CA ALA A 745 2.44 23.93 18.28
C ALA A 745 2.66 25.47 18.30
N GLY A 746 2.00 26.23 17.41
CA GLY A 746 2.07 27.68 17.34
C GLY A 746 0.79 28.39 17.80
N SER A 747 0.80 29.72 17.73
CA SER A 747 -0.41 30.54 17.87
C SER A 747 -0.44 31.65 16.84
N ILE A 748 -1.63 32.03 16.38
CA ILE A 748 -1.86 33.16 15.47
C ILE A 748 -3.05 33.96 15.99
N ALA A 749 -2.83 35.22 16.39
CA ALA A 749 -3.88 36.04 16.97
C ALA A 749 -3.77 37.52 16.56
N GLY A 750 -4.90 38.23 16.53
CA GLY A 750 -4.92 39.63 16.15
C GLY A 750 -6.28 40.31 16.24
N ARG A 751 -6.34 41.59 15.88
CA ARG A 751 -7.63 42.29 15.66
C ARG A 751 -7.99 42.26 14.19
N GLY A 752 -9.13 41.62 13.88
CA GLY A 752 -9.57 41.39 12.51
C GLY A 752 -10.97 41.90 12.20
N THR A 753 -11.21 42.16 10.91
CA THR A 753 -12.54 42.40 10.33
C THR A 753 -12.80 41.40 9.22
N LEU A 754 -13.75 40.50 9.46
CA LEU A 754 -14.34 39.61 8.46
C LEU A 754 -15.36 40.39 7.63
N SER A 755 -15.29 40.23 6.31
CA SER A 755 -16.25 40.75 5.35
C SER A 755 -16.72 39.63 4.42
N VAL A 756 -18.03 39.35 4.41
CA VAL A 756 -18.66 38.35 3.53
C VAL A 756 -19.79 39.00 2.74
N ASN A 757 -19.86 38.76 1.43
CA ASN A 757 -21.00 39.10 0.60
C ASN A 757 -21.29 37.97 -0.39
N GLN A 758 -22.39 37.26 -0.20
CA GLN A 758 -22.88 36.21 -1.10
C GLN A 758 -23.96 36.73 -2.06
N SER A 759 -24.48 37.95 -1.85
CA SER A 759 -25.64 38.45 -2.59
C SER A 759 -25.33 38.83 -4.05
N GLY A 760 -24.07 39.14 -4.37
CA GLY A 760 -23.67 39.71 -5.66
C GLY A 760 -24.19 41.14 -5.88
N VAL A 761 -24.58 41.84 -4.81
CA VAL A 761 -25.15 43.19 -4.82
C VAL A 761 -24.19 44.17 -4.16
N SER A 762 -24.11 45.40 -4.67
CA SER A 762 -23.41 46.52 -4.03
C SER A 762 -24.26 47.14 -2.90
N ILE A 763 -23.64 47.35 -1.74
CA ILE A 763 -24.31 47.69 -0.47
C ILE A 763 -23.56 48.85 0.19
N ASP A 764 -24.27 49.88 0.66
CA ASP A 764 -23.75 50.92 1.56
C ASP A 764 -24.79 51.27 2.63
N GLU A 765 -24.98 50.34 3.58
CA GLU A 765 -26.02 50.44 4.60
C GLU A 765 -25.42 50.52 6.01
N THR A 766 -26.11 51.17 6.95
CA THR A 766 -25.70 51.22 8.36
C THR A 766 -26.77 50.62 9.24
N ILE A 767 -26.49 49.47 9.84
CA ILE A 767 -27.43 48.74 10.68
C ILE A 767 -27.30 49.25 12.12
N GLU A 768 -28.26 50.07 12.55
CA GLU A 768 -28.28 50.67 13.89
C GLU A 768 -28.66 49.68 14.99
N PHE A 769 -27.97 49.74 16.13
CA PHE A 769 -28.32 48.96 17.31
C PHE A 769 -29.73 49.30 17.83
N PRO A 770 -30.58 48.31 18.15
CA PRO A 770 -31.93 48.54 18.67
C PRO A 770 -31.96 49.55 19.84
N GLY A 771 -32.66 50.67 19.63
CA GLY A 771 -32.81 51.73 20.62
C GLY A 771 -31.61 52.68 20.78
N ARG A 772 -30.59 52.60 19.92
CA ARG A 772 -29.39 53.46 19.94
C ARG A 772 -29.17 54.17 18.58
N PRO A 773 -30.04 55.12 18.19
CA PRO A 773 -29.89 55.82 16.92
C PRO A 773 -28.55 56.57 16.82
N GLY A 774 -27.90 56.48 15.66
CA GLY A 774 -26.55 56.98 15.41
C GLY A 774 -25.42 56.07 15.87
N ALA A 775 -25.71 54.88 16.42
CA ALA A 775 -24.72 53.84 16.70
C ALA A 775 -25.10 52.58 15.93
N GLY A 776 -24.26 52.17 14.99
CA GLY A 776 -24.50 51.02 14.11
C GLY A 776 -23.26 50.64 13.34
N VAL A 777 -23.27 49.43 12.78
CA VAL A 777 -22.18 48.90 11.95
C VAL A 777 -22.50 49.19 10.49
N ARG A 778 -21.52 49.72 9.75
CA ARG A 778 -21.67 50.00 8.31
C ARG A 778 -21.30 48.74 7.51
N VAL A 779 -22.27 48.22 6.77
CA VAL A 779 -22.11 47.14 5.80
C VAL A 779 -21.83 47.77 4.45
N PHE A 780 -20.57 47.68 3.99
CA PHE A 780 -20.11 48.39 2.79
C PHE A 780 -19.41 47.44 1.80
N PHE A 781 -20.07 47.17 0.68
CA PHE A 781 -19.57 46.40 -0.45
C PHE A 781 -19.74 47.24 -1.72
N PRO A 782 -18.69 47.92 -2.21
CA PRO A 782 -18.80 48.89 -3.32
C PRO A 782 -18.99 48.25 -4.70
N THR A 783 -18.91 46.92 -4.81
CA THR A 783 -18.98 46.15 -6.05
C THR A 783 -19.98 45.00 -5.90
N SER A 784 -20.59 44.62 -7.02
CA SER A 784 -21.47 43.44 -7.17
C SER A 784 -20.70 42.10 -7.21
N SER A 785 -19.44 42.07 -6.76
CA SER A 785 -18.65 40.86 -6.62
C SER A 785 -18.95 40.16 -5.29
N SER A 786 -19.00 38.83 -5.31
CA SER A 786 -18.90 38.06 -4.06
C SER A 786 -17.58 38.38 -3.37
N ALA A 787 -17.60 38.45 -2.04
CA ALA A 787 -16.42 38.70 -1.22
C ALA A 787 -16.41 37.75 -0.03
N LEU A 788 -15.24 37.22 0.31
CA LEU A 788 -14.94 36.53 1.56
C LEU A 788 -13.50 36.89 1.90
N SER A 789 -13.30 37.72 2.92
CA SER A 789 -11.96 37.98 3.44
C SER A 789 -11.99 38.37 4.92
N LEU A 790 -10.93 38.03 5.63
CA LEU A 790 -10.68 38.45 7.00
C LEU A 790 -9.37 39.24 7.05
N GLN A 791 -9.49 40.56 7.18
CA GLN A 791 -8.33 41.45 7.29
C GLN A 791 -7.91 41.55 8.76
N ILE A 792 -6.67 41.16 9.10
CA ILE A 792 -6.10 41.25 10.45
C ILE A 792 -5.03 42.35 10.47
N GLY A 793 -5.30 43.42 11.20
CA GLY A 793 -4.49 44.65 11.14
C GLY A 793 -3.20 44.64 11.96
N GLN A 794 -3.15 43.79 12.99
CA GLN A 794 -1.94 43.43 13.72
C GLN A 794 -2.08 41.95 14.07
N LEU A 795 -1.24 41.13 13.45
CA LEU A 795 -1.14 39.69 13.56
C LEU A 795 0.10 39.39 14.40
N ALA A 796 -0.07 38.76 15.55
CA ALA A 796 1.00 38.16 16.32
C ALA A 796 1.02 36.67 16.00
N ILE A 797 2.18 36.14 15.63
CA ILE A 797 2.42 34.71 15.39
C ILE A 797 3.46 34.25 16.38
N GLU A 798 3.18 33.19 17.14
CA GLU A 798 4.16 32.56 18.03
C GLU A 798 4.51 31.18 17.49
N VAL A 799 5.79 30.93 17.20
CA VAL A 799 6.30 29.63 16.73
C VAL A 799 7.75 29.44 17.15
N GLY A 800 8.12 28.24 17.61
CA GLY A 800 9.50 27.93 18.03
C GLY A 800 10.04 28.84 19.16
N GLY A 801 9.16 29.45 19.96
CA GLY A 801 9.52 30.44 20.98
C GLY A 801 9.84 31.85 20.45
N GLN A 802 9.63 32.11 19.16
CA GLN A 802 9.72 33.45 18.54
C GLN A 802 8.33 34.08 18.44
N THR A 803 8.24 35.40 18.58
CA THR A 803 7.04 36.20 18.28
C THR A 803 7.29 37.03 17.03
N LEU A 804 6.39 36.93 16.05
CA LEU A 804 6.47 37.62 14.77
C LEU A 804 5.28 38.60 14.66
N GLU A 805 5.52 39.84 14.22
CA GLU A 805 4.47 40.85 14.04
C GLU A 805 4.27 41.22 12.55
N ALA A 806 3.03 41.10 12.06
CA ALA A 806 2.63 41.40 10.68
C ALA A 806 1.25 42.07 10.59
N SER A 807 0.82 42.43 9.38
CA SER A 807 -0.60 42.43 9.01
C SER A 807 -0.88 41.28 8.03
N GLY A 808 -2.12 40.79 8.03
CA GLY A 808 -2.55 39.67 7.18
C GLY A 808 -3.89 39.92 6.50
N MET A 809 -4.03 39.45 5.26
CA MET A 809 -5.33 39.25 4.62
C MET A 809 -5.58 37.74 4.51
N VAL A 810 -6.66 37.25 5.11
CA VAL A 810 -7.04 35.84 5.06
C VAL A 810 -8.13 35.64 4.02
N GLU A 811 -7.91 34.73 3.08
CA GLU A 811 -8.87 34.22 2.10
C GLU A 811 -9.00 32.69 2.23
N ARG A 812 -10.03 32.07 1.63
CA ARG A 812 -10.22 30.60 1.66
C ARG A 812 -9.69 30.00 0.36
N GLY A 813 -8.76 29.06 0.49
CA GLY A 813 -8.26 28.20 -0.60
C GLY A 813 -9.06 26.90 -0.70
N ASP A 814 -8.46 25.87 -1.29
CA ASP A 814 -9.02 24.51 -1.34
C ASP A 814 -8.54 23.75 -0.10
N GLY A 815 -9.44 23.41 0.84
CA GLY A 815 -9.12 22.76 2.13
C GLY A 815 -8.35 23.61 3.16
N GLN A 816 -7.86 24.80 2.80
CA GLN A 816 -6.96 25.63 3.63
C GLN A 816 -7.41 27.10 3.71
N LEU A 817 -6.95 27.83 4.73
CA LEU A 817 -6.94 29.30 4.71
C LEU A 817 -5.59 29.82 4.20
N GLU A 818 -5.65 30.73 3.23
CA GLU A 818 -4.49 31.41 2.67
C GLU A 818 -4.36 32.79 3.32
N ILE A 819 -3.20 33.07 3.92
CA ILE A 819 -2.92 34.27 4.68
C ILE A 819 -1.85 35.07 3.93
N GLU A 820 -2.25 36.08 3.15
CA GLU A 820 -1.30 37.01 2.53
C GLU A 820 -0.70 37.91 3.62
N ILE A 821 0.61 37.77 3.85
CA ILE A 821 1.37 38.48 4.86
C ILE A 821 1.98 39.75 4.27
N GLN A 822 1.83 40.87 4.98
CA GLN A 822 2.41 42.16 4.59
C GLN A 822 3.11 42.83 5.78
N GLY A 823 4.33 43.30 5.53
CA GLY A 823 5.11 44.10 6.50
C GLY A 823 5.61 43.29 7.70
N LEU A 824 5.82 41.98 7.55
CA LEU A 824 6.36 41.15 8.62
C LEU A 824 7.80 41.56 8.94
N SER A 825 8.13 41.56 10.22
CA SER A 825 9.51 41.68 10.68
C SER A 825 9.80 40.67 11.80
N ALA A 826 11.03 40.17 11.82
CA ALA A 826 11.52 39.24 12.83
C ALA A 826 13.00 39.48 13.11
N THR A 827 13.42 39.34 14.36
CA THR A 827 14.83 39.50 14.77
C THR A 827 15.21 38.45 15.81
N PHE A 828 16.29 37.73 15.52
CA PHE A 828 16.92 36.73 16.36
C PHE A 828 18.01 37.41 17.19
N ASP A 829 18.01 37.16 18.50
CA ASP A 829 18.94 37.78 19.46
C ASP A 829 20.19 36.91 19.68
N LEU A 830 21.35 37.48 19.41
CA LEU A 830 22.68 36.89 19.59
C LEU A 830 23.41 37.50 20.80
N GLY A 831 22.67 38.08 21.75
CA GLY A 831 23.15 38.68 22.99
C GLY A 831 23.72 40.09 22.83
N THR A 832 24.74 40.26 21.98
CA THR A 832 25.34 41.59 21.67
C THR A 832 25.00 42.11 20.28
N GLY A 833 24.42 41.25 19.43
CA GLY A 833 23.95 41.59 18.10
C GLY A 833 22.60 40.94 17.81
N THR A 834 21.99 41.31 16.68
CA THR A 834 20.76 40.72 16.19
C THR A 834 20.85 40.49 14.69
N LEU A 835 20.24 39.41 14.21
CA LEU A 835 20.05 39.12 12.79
C LEU A 835 18.58 38.85 12.51
N GLY A 836 18.06 39.29 11.36
CA GLY A 836 16.69 39.04 10.96
C GLY A 836 16.33 39.81 9.70
N PHE A 837 15.05 40.12 9.54
CA PHE A 837 14.52 40.78 8.36
C PHE A 837 13.38 41.75 8.72
N ALA A 838 13.08 42.67 7.81
CA ALA A 838 11.95 43.58 7.89
C ALA A 838 11.23 43.74 6.53
N ASP A 839 10.05 44.33 6.59
CA ASP A 839 9.17 44.61 5.43
C ASP A 839 8.89 43.36 4.56
N ALA A 840 8.90 42.17 5.17
CA ALA A 840 8.68 40.91 4.47
C ALA A 840 7.23 40.74 4.00
N GLY A 841 7.09 40.04 2.88
CA GLY A 841 5.81 39.62 2.32
C GLY A 841 5.85 38.19 1.80
N GLY A 842 4.67 37.62 1.58
CA GLY A 842 4.50 36.23 1.16
C GLY A 842 3.14 35.68 1.58
N GLN A 843 3.02 34.35 1.63
CA GLN A 843 1.78 33.67 2.00
C GLN A 843 2.07 32.59 3.04
N PHE A 844 1.24 32.55 4.08
CA PHE A 844 1.15 31.44 5.03
C PHE A 844 -0.17 30.69 4.81
N PHE A 845 -0.19 29.44 5.24
CA PHE A 845 -1.34 28.56 5.13
C PHE A 845 -1.75 28.06 6.53
N LEU A 846 -3.03 27.75 6.69
CA LEU A 846 -3.60 27.14 7.89
C LEU A 846 -4.60 26.05 7.47
N SER A 847 -4.25 24.80 7.74
CA SER A 847 -5.01 23.56 7.46
C SER A 847 -4.59 22.47 8.46
N ASP A 848 -5.35 21.39 8.60
CA ASP A 848 -4.90 20.12 9.22
C ASP A 848 -4.13 20.21 10.56
N ASP A 849 -4.61 21.04 11.49
CA ASP A 849 -3.95 21.38 12.77
C ASP A 849 -2.50 21.90 12.63
N GLN A 850 -2.22 22.66 11.57
CA GLN A 850 -0.93 23.26 11.31
C GLN A 850 -1.01 24.59 10.53
N ALA A 851 -0.24 25.57 11.01
CA ALA A 851 0.17 26.74 10.26
C ALA A 851 1.60 26.57 9.71
N TYR A 852 1.80 26.89 8.44
CA TYR A 852 3.10 26.80 7.76
C TYR A 852 3.25 27.85 6.66
N GLY A 853 4.47 28.05 6.15
CA GLY A 853 4.70 28.85 4.96
C GLY A 853 6.10 29.44 4.83
N ARG A 854 6.26 30.27 3.79
CA ARG A 854 7.49 31.02 3.50
C ARG A 854 7.19 32.48 3.15
N VAL A 855 8.00 33.38 3.69
CA VAL A 855 7.99 34.83 3.43
C VAL A 855 9.42 35.31 3.25
N THR A 856 9.64 36.37 2.48
CA THR A 856 10.97 36.94 2.24
C THR A 856 10.98 38.45 2.53
N GLY A 857 12.07 38.94 3.11
CA GLY A 857 12.23 40.34 3.48
C GLY A 857 13.67 40.86 3.41
N ASP A 858 13.79 42.17 3.59
CA ASP A 858 15.08 42.87 3.55
C ASP A 858 15.86 42.64 4.85
N ILE A 859 17.16 42.34 4.72
CA ILE A 859 18.01 41.94 5.85
C ILE A 859 18.19 43.07 6.86
N VAL A 860 17.97 42.75 8.14
CA VAL A 860 18.24 43.61 9.29
C VAL A 860 19.31 42.96 10.16
N GLN A 861 20.47 43.60 10.26
CA GLN A 861 21.56 43.19 11.15
C GLN A 861 22.00 44.36 12.03
N THR A 862 22.22 44.11 13.33
CA THR A 862 22.72 45.10 14.30
C THR A 862 23.79 44.45 15.19
N GLY A 863 24.85 45.18 15.55
CA GLY A 863 25.92 44.69 16.45
C GLY A 863 26.95 43.75 15.80
N LEU A 864 26.62 43.09 14.68
CA LEU A 864 27.47 42.13 13.98
C LEU A 864 28.55 42.80 13.08
N GLU A 865 29.33 43.77 13.58
CA GLU A 865 30.25 44.58 12.76
C GLU A 865 31.35 43.80 11.99
N PHE A 866 31.59 42.53 12.35
CA PHE A 866 32.56 41.63 11.70
C PHE A 866 31.99 40.87 10.49
N LEU A 867 30.66 40.88 10.34
CA LEU A 867 29.87 40.17 9.34
C LEU A 867 29.05 41.18 8.53
N SER A 868 28.92 40.98 7.22
CA SER A 868 27.95 41.72 6.42
C SER A 868 27.25 40.80 5.45
N LEU A 869 25.92 40.71 5.59
CA LEU A 869 25.06 40.00 4.65
C LEU A 869 24.50 40.95 3.59
N GLY A 870 24.36 40.47 2.37
CA GLY A 870 23.69 41.17 1.27
C GLY A 870 22.85 40.19 0.46
N GLY A 871 21.59 40.55 0.21
CA GLY A 871 20.56 39.68 -0.34
C GLY A 871 19.24 39.92 0.38
N GLN A 872 18.39 38.90 0.45
CA GLN A 872 17.15 38.89 1.25
C GLN A 872 17.12 37.63 2.11
N LEU A 873 16.48 37.71 3.27
CA LEU A 873 16.27 36.54 4.13
C LEU A 873 14.81 36.08 4.04
N GLY A 874 14.64 34.78 3.85
CA GLY A 874 13.41 34.06 4.02
C GLY A 874 13.19 33.64 5.47
N LEU A 875 11.93 33.46 5.85
CA LEU A 875 11.52 32.70 7.02
C LEU A 875 10.73 31.48 6.56
N ASP A 876 11.22 30.31 6.92
CA ASP A 876 10.55 29.03 6.76
C ASP A 876 9.99 28.64 8.13
N PHE A 877 8.72 28.24 8.22
CA PHE A 877 8.19 27.66 9.46
C PHE A 877 7.09 26.63 9.21
N ASN A 878 6.99 25.67 10.13
CA ASN A 878 5.90 24.72 10.23
C ASN A 878 5.59 24.48 11.71
N THR A 879 4.32 24.45 12.08
CA THR A 879 3.84 24.24 13.46
C THR A 879 3.25 22.84 13.71
N GLY A 880 2.94 22.09 12.64
CA GLY A 880 2.37 20.75 12.72
C GLY A 880 3.39 19.66 13.03
N THR A 881 2.92 18.43 13.25
CA THR A 881 3.79 17.25 13.49
C THR A 881 4.24 16.53 12.22
N SER A 882 3.75 16.96 11.06
CA SER A 882 4.01 16.35 9.74
C SER A 882 4.81 17.30 8.85
N ALA A 883 5.60 16.76 7.92
CA ALA A 883 6.23 17.56 6.87
C ALA A 883 5.18 18.05 5.86
N VAL A 884 5.44 19.18 5.19
CA VAL A 884 4.46 19.84 4.31
C VAL A 884 5.10 20.32 3.02
N GLN A 885 4.48 19.97 1.89
CA GLN A 885 4.93 20.42 0.56
C GLN A 885 4.39 21.82 0.24
N LEU A 886 5.29 22.77 -0.05
CA LEU A 886 4.89 24.10 -0.54
C LEU A 886 4.68 24.10 -2.05
N SER A 887 5.67 23.64 -2.82
CA SER A 887 5.57 23.51 -4.28
C SER A 887 6.75 22.73 -4.86
N GLY A 888 6.53 21.93 -5.92
CA GLY A 888 7.62 21.19 -6.57
C GLY A 888 8.34 20.26 -5.59
N ASP A 889 9.64 20.44 -5.39
CA ASP A 889 10.48 19.70 -4.44
C ASP A 889 10.71 20.45 -3.10
N ASP A 890 10.05 21.59 -2.87
CA ASP A 890 10.18 22.45 -1.69
C ASP A 890 9.30 21.96 -0.53
N GLU A 891 9.88 21.09 0.31
CA GLU A 891 9.29 20.55 1.53
C GLU A 891 9.72 21.33 2.78
N LEU A 892 8.77 21.63 3.67
CA LEU A 892 9.02 22.09 5.02
C LEU A 892 9.02 20.90 6.00
N PRO A 893 10.10 20.71 6.81
CA PRO A 893 10.14 19.68 7.83
C PRO A 893 8.99 19.74 8.84
N ALA A 894 8.72 18.61 9.49
CA ALA A 894 7.81 18.53 10.64
C ALA A 894 8.25 19.49 11.77
N GLY A 895 7.26 20.11 12.41
CA GLY A 895 7.44 21.15 13.41
C GLY A 895 7.44 20.70 14.87
N PRO A 896 7.54 21.65 15.83
CA PRO A 896 7.67 23.09 15.63
C PRO A 896 9.03 23.47 15.02
N PHE A 897 9.00 23.93 13.77
CA PHE A 897 10.16 24.22 12.93
C PHE A 897 10.16 25.69 12.55
N VAL A 898 11.32 26.35 12.72
CA VAL A 898 11.54 27.74 12.31
C VAL A 898 12.98 27.88 11.85
N ARG A 899 13.19 28.37 10.64
CA ARG A 899 14.51 28.56 10.04
C ARG A 899 14.54 29.85 9.24
N LEU A 900 15.59 30.66 9.40
CA LEU A 900 15.89 31.68 8.42
C LEU A 900 16.66 31.03 7.26
N SER A 901 16.32 31.40 6.04
CA SER A 901 16.99 30.94 4.82
C SER A 901 17.40 32.15 3.99
N GLY A 902 18.36 31.99 3.08
CA GLY A 902 18.67 33.02 2.09
C GLY A 902 19.41 32.40 0.92
N GLN A 903 18.86 32.59 -0.28
CA GLN A 903 19.44 32.13 -1.53
C GLN A 903 20.37 33.20 -2.11
N ASP A 904 21.45 32.78 -2.77
CA ASP A 904 22.45 33.66 -3.40
C ASP A 904 23.00 34.76 -2.44
N LEU A 905 23.07 34.50 -1.11
CA LEU A 905 23.50 35.52 -0.14
C LEU A 905 24.99 35.83 -0.31
N ASN A 906 25.30 37.12 -0.47
CA ASN A 906 26.67 37.61 -0.37
C ASN A 906 27.03 37.82 1.11
N VAL A 907 27.85 36.93 1.65
CA VAL A 907 28.30 36.91 3.04
C VAL A 907 29.76 37.40 3.10
N THR A 908 29.99 38.60 3.63
CA THR A 908 31.33 39.16 3.81
C THR A 908 31.80 39.03 5.26
N VAL A 909 32.95 38.38 5.47
CA VAL A 909 33.57 38.18 6.79
C VAL A 909 35.04 38.62 6.75
N ALA A 910 35.45 39.47 7.68
CA ALA A 910 36.83 39.99 7.80
C ALA A 910 37.44 40.62 6.51
N GLY A 911 36.61 40.93 5.50
CA GLY A 911 37.01 41.51 4.21
C GLY A 911 37.03 40.54 3.03
N GLU A 912 36.81 39.25 3.26
CA GLU A 912 36.62 38.24 2.20
C GLU A 912 35.12 37.98 1.99
N SER A 913 34.72 37.63 0.76
CA SER A 913 33.31 37.46 0.36
C SER A 913 33.00 36.00 -0.03
N MET A 914 31.86 35.49 0.44
CA MET A 914 31.28 34.20 0.08
C MET A 914 29.92 34.45 -0.59
N THR A 915 29.50 33.58 -1.51
CA THR A 915 28.19 33.67 -2.17
C THR A 915 27.64 32.28 -2.41
N GLY A 916 26.40 32.03 -1.99
CA GLY A 916 25.73 30.74 -2.05
C GLY A 916 24.51 30.76 -1.14
N ASP A 917 24.00 29.59 -0.79
CA ASP A 917 22.78 29.45 0.00
C ASP A 917 23.13 29.22 1.48
N PHE A 918 22.43 29.95 2.35
CA PHE A 918 22.67 29.88 3.80
C PHE A 918 21.38 29.72 4.57
N THR A 919 21.43 28.87 5.60
CA THR A 919 20.37 28.70 6.59
C THR A 919 20.85 29.15 7.96
N PHE A 920 19.95 29.65 8.80
CA PHE A 920 20.25 30.06 10.17
C PHE A 920 19.17 29.52 11.11
N GLU A 921 19.57 28.68 12.04
CA GLU A 921 18.71 28.06 13.06
C GLU A 921 19.14 28.48 14.46
N ASN A 922 18.20 28.60 15.38
CA ASN A 922 18.50 28.91 16.78
C ASN A 922 19.32 27.77 17.41
N GLY A 923 20.39 28.15 18.10
CA GLY A 923 21.15 27.23 18.93
C GLY A 923 21.66 27.84 20.22
N THR A 924 22.19 26.96 21.07
CA THR A 924 22.75 27.32 22.38
C THR A 924 24.15 26.76 22.48
N LEU A 925 25.07 27.55 23.03
CA LEU A 925 26.46 27.17 23.30
C LEU A 925 26.69 27.09 24.80
N GLU A 926 27.09 25.91 25.29
CA GLU A 926 27.57 25.75 26.66
C GLU A 926 29.08 26.09 26.71
N GLU A 927 29.42 27.31 27.15
CA GLU A 927 30.81 27.84 27.17
C GLU A 927 31.83 26.91 27.84
N ALA A 928 31.40 26.10 28.81
CA ALA A 928 32.27 25.23 29.60
C ALA A 928 32.67 23.93 28.88
N SER A 929 31.81 23.43 27.97
CA SER A 929 32.01 22.18 27.23
C SER A 929 32.36 22.43 25.75
N GLY A 930 31.92 23.57 25.20
CA GLY A 930 31.95 23.85 23.76
C GLY A 930 30.85 23.10 23.00
N GLU A 931 29.89 22.48 23.69
CA GLU A 931 28.76 21.79 23.06
C GLU A 931 27.76 22.80 22.51
N VAL A 932 27.32 22.58 21.27
CA VAL A 932 26.24 23.33 20.62
C VAL A 932 25.01 22.44 20.48
N ARG A 933 23.83 22.98 20.82
CA ARG A 933 22.53 22.31 20.64
C ARG A 933 21.60 23.21 19.84
N SER A 934 20.69 22.62 19.06
CA SER A 934 19.58 23.37 18.44
C SER A 934 18.52 23.72 19.49
N GLY A 935 17.88 24.87 19.36
CA GLY A 935 16.82 25.36 20.25
C GLY A 935 17.10 26.71 20.92
N VAL A 936 16.18 27.12 21.81
CA VAL A 936 16.21 28.43 22.48
C VAL A 936 17.03 28.38 23.78
N SER A 937 17.85 29.41 24.03
CA SER A 937 18.76 29.46 25.18
C SER A 937 18.07 29.49 26.55
N GLY A 938 18.57 28.65 27.48
CA GLY A 938 18.26 28.72 28.90
C GLY A 938 19.03 29.80 29.66
N GLN A 939 18.73 30.01 30.95
CA GLN A 939 19.32 31.08 31.78
C GLN A 939 20.84 30.97 32.07
N ALA A 940 21.58 30.12 31.37
CA ALA A 940 23.02 29.89 31.56
C ALA A 940 23.79 29.54 30.26
N GLU A 941 23.15 29.58 29.08
CA GLU A 941 23.77 29.22 27.80
C GLU A 941 23.91 30.47 26.91
N VAL A 942 24.91 30.51 26.03
CA VAL A 942 25.09 31.63 25.09
C VAL A 942 24.22 31.39 23.86
N PRO A 943 23.34 32.34 23.46
CA PRO A 943 22.59 32.21 22.23
C PRO A 943 23.52 32.33 21.02
N VAL A 944 23.38 31.40 20.08
CA VAL A 944 24.09 31.37 18.80
C VAL A 944 23.12 31.03 17.67
N LEU A 945 23.49 31.33 16.44
CA LEU A 945 22.84 30.76 15.26
C LEU A 945 23.74 29.65 14.71
N ILE A 946 23.14 28.48 14.50
CA ILE A 946 23.73 27.40 13.71
C ILE A 946 23.50 27.78 12.24
N VAL A 947 24.58 27.92 11.48
CA VAL A 947 24.54 28.41 10.10
C VAL A 947 24.94 27.28 9.15
N GLY A 948 23.96 26.74 8.43
CA GLY A 948 24.23 25.86 7.30
C GLY A 948 24.67 26.68 6.09
N ALA A 949 25.61 26.15 5.34
CA ALA A 949 26.12 26.73 4.10
C ALA A 949 26.13 25.65 3.02
N ASP A 950 25.54 25.96 1.86
CA ASP A 950 25.35 25.05 0.73
C ASP A 950 25.71 25.78 -0.57
N SER A 951 26.29 25.07 -1.54
CA SER A 951 26.60 25.60 -2.88
C SER A 951 27.48 26.88 -2.86
N VAL A 952 28.39 27.01 -1.88
CA VAL A 952 29.09 28.29 -1.61
C VAL A 952 30.36 28.48 -2.45
N GLY A 953 30.39 29.56 -3.23
CA GLY A 953 31.60 30.11 -3.84
C GLY A 953 32.31 31.14 -2.97
N ILE A 954 33.65 31.17 -3.01
CA ILE A 954 34.47 32.14 -2.26
C ILE A 954 35.25 33.07 -3.20
N SER A 955 35.04 34.38 -3.05
CA SER A 955 35.80 35.44 -3.72
C SER A 955 36.74 36.12 -2.72
N THR A 956 38.06 35.97 -2.94
CA THR A 956 39.11 36.58 -2.10
C THR A 956 40.11 37.39 -2.92
N ASN A 957 40.52 38.57 -2.46
CA ASN A 957 41.64 39.39 -2.98
C ASN A 957 41.90 39.40 -4.51
N GLY A 958 40.86 39.41 -5.35
CA GLY A 958 40.97 39.42 -6.82
C GLY A 958 41.08 38.05 -7.49
N PHE A 959 40.91 36.96 -6.74
CA PHE A 959 40.74 35.59 -7.21
C PHE A 959 39.27 35.37 -7.63
N THR A 960 38.87 36.01 -8.73
CA THR A 960 37.56 35.84 -9.37
C THR A 960 37.71 34.92 -10.58
N GLY A 961 37.10 33.72 -10.56
CA GLY A 961 37.19 32.81 -11.70
C GLY A 961 37.01 31.30 -11.46
N PRO A 962 37.33 30.70 -10.28
CA PRO A 962 37.06 29.28 -10.09
C PRO A 962 35.57 29.03 -9.85
N GLU A 963 35.04 27.96 -10.43
CA GLU A 963 33.79 27.35 -9.99
C GLU A 963 34.08 26.61 -8.67
N MET A 964 33.31 26.90 -7.65
CA MET A 964 33.42 26.31 -6.31
C MET A 964 32.02 25.91 -5.88
N ASP A 965 31.95 24.76 -5.23
CA ASP A 965 30.72 24.15 -4.75
C ASP A 965 31.05 23.56 -3.37
N LEU A 966 30.79 24.34 -2.31
CA LEU A 966 31.29 24.10 -0.96
C LEU A 966 30.15 24.10 0.06
N ASP A 967 30.13 23.07 0.91
CA ASP A 967 29.10 22.86 1.91
C ASP A 967 29.72 22.80 3.31
N GLY A 968 28.97 23.21 4.33
CA GLY A 968 29.52 23.28 5.68
C GLY A 968 28.60 23.81 6.75
N LEU A 969 29.19 23.93 7.95
CA LEU A 969 28.50 24.38 9.15
C LEU A 969 29.34 25.41 9.89
N PHE A 970 28.70 26.53 10.24
CA PHE A 970 29.27 27.55 11.11
C PHE A 970 28.39 27.80 12.32
N ILE A 971 29.01 28.32 13.39
CA ILE A 971 28.36 28.84 14.57
C ILE A 971 28.59 30.35 14.59
N LEU A 972 27.50 31.11 14.57
CA LEU A 972 27.46 32.57 14.61
C LEU A 972 27.04 33.05 15.99
N SER A 973 27.92 33.82 16.64
CA SER A 973 27.64 34.54 17.88
C SER A 973 27.48 36.05 17.60
N GLY A 974 27.16 36.82 18.64
CA GLY A 974 27.01 38.27 18.56
C GLY A 974 28.31 39.04 18.24
N ASP A 975 29.45 38.37 18.30
CA ASP A 975 30.80 38.95 18.16
C ASP A 975 31.82 38.07 17.39
N TRP A 976 31.47 36.83 17.01
CA TRP A 976 32.34 35.93 16.23
C TRP A 976 31.57 34.93 15.35
N LEU A 977 32.28 34.33 14.39
CA LEU A 977 31.85 33.22 13.53
C LEU A 977 32.96 32.17 13.51
N ALA A 978 32.63 30.90 13.72
CA ALA A 978 33.58 29.80 13.56
C ALA A 978 32.92 28.56 12.95
N GLY A 979 33.63 27.82 12.10
CA GLY A 979 33.09 26.66 11.38
C GLY A 979 34.02 26.10 10.34
N ASP A 980 33.57 25.05 9.66
CA ASP A 980 34.29 24.37 8.58
C ASP A 980 33.39 24.28 7.35
N ILE A 981 33.96 24.55 6.18
CA ILE A 981 33.29 24.41 4.88
C ILE A 981 34.22 23.67 3.91
N SER A 982 33.68 22.78 3.08
CA SER A 982 34.47 21.99 2.14
C SER A 982 33.66 21.49 0.96
N GLY A 983 34.31 21.25 -0.16
CA GLY A 983 33.65 20.72 -1.35
C GLY A 983 34.57 20.77 -2.57
N SER A 984 33.98 20.92 -3.76
CA SER A 984 34.71 20.91 -5.03
C SER A 984 35.29 22.29 -5.39
N PHE A 985 36.40 22.26 -6.12
CA PHE A 985 37.06 23.43 -6.68
C PHE A 985 37.50 23.10 -8.11
N GLU A 986 37.13 23.96 -9.05
CA GLU A 986 37.56 23.92 -10.44
C GLU A 986 38.04 25.30 -10.90
N TYR A 987 39.24 25.36 -11.46
CA TYR A 987 39.79 26.55 -12.10
C TYR A 987 40.27 26.22 -13.51
N LEU A 988 39.70 26.92 -14.50
CA LEU A 988 40.04 26.82 -15.91
C LEU A 988 40.58 28.18 -16.41
N GLU A 989 41.75 28.17 -17.04
CA GLU A 989 42.29 29.33 -17.77
C GLU A 989 42.53 28.97 -19.24
N ASP A 990 41.48 29.11 -20.06
CA ASP A 990 41.47 28.77 -21.50
C ASP A 990 42.62 29.37 -22.32
N GLU A 991 43.07 30.60 -21.99
CA GLU A 991 44.19 31.25 -22.70
C GLU A 991 45.56 30.69 -22.30
N ALA A 992 45.65 29.95 -21.19
CA ALA A 992 46.90 29.42 -20.62
C ALA A 992 47.01 27.89 -20.65
N ASP A 993 45.93 27.17 -21.00
CA ASP A 993 45.86 25.70 -21.00
C ASP A 993 46.10 25.12 -19.58
N ILE A 994 45.57 25.81 -18.56
CA ILE A 994 45.68 25.45 -17.13
C ILE A 994 44.31 24.99 -16.64
N GLU A 995 44.27 23.73 -16.18
CA GLU A 995 43.15 23.12 -15.45
C GLU A 995 43.65 22.75 -14.04
N VAL A 996 42.92 23.19 -13.02
CA VAL A 996 43.13 22.77 -11.63
C VAL A 996 41.79 22.33 -11.05
N ARG A 997 41.64 21.03 -10.80
CA ARG A 997 40.48 20.43 -10.16
C ARG A 997 40.88 19.73 -8.86
N GLY A 998 40.00 19.73 -7.87
CA GLY A 998 40.18 18.99 -6.63
C GLY A 998 39.13 19.32 -5.59
N SER A 999 39.39 18.93 -4.34
CA SER A 999 38.59 19.34 -3.19
C SER A 999 39.34 20.36 -2.35
N VAL A 1000 38.62 21.35 -1.82
CA VAL A 1000 39.13 22.34 -0.87
C VAL A 1000 38.36 22.25 0.44
N ALA A 1001 39.02 22.53 1.55
CA ALA A 1001 38.40 22.67 2.87
C ALA A 1001 38.98 23.92 3.55
N LEU A 1002 38.12 24.68 4.21
CA LEU A 1002 38.43 25.93 4.88
C LEU A 1002 37.80 25.94 6.29
N SER A 1003 38.66 26.03 7.30
CA SER A 1003 38.26 26.34 8.67
C SER A 1003 38.24 27.86 8.87
N VAL A 1004 37.10 28.41 9.25
CA VAL A 1004 36.93 29.83 9.62
C VAL A 1004 36.86 29.93 11.14
N ASN A 1005 37.55 30.92 11.72
CA ASN A 1005 37.38 31.30 13.11
C ASN A 1005 37.75 32.78 13.28
N THR A 1006 36.78 33.62 13.66
CA THR A 1006 36.98 35.05 13.92
C THR A 1006 37.07 35.40 15.42
N TYR A 1007 36.99 34.41 16.31
CA TYR A 1007 37.17 34.61 17.75
C TYR A 1007 38.53 35.23 18.07
N SER A 1008 38.56 36.24 18.95
CA SER A 1008 39.71 37.16 19.05
C SER A 1008 40.38 37.27 20.43
N GLU A 1009 39.99 36.45 21.41
CA GLU A 1009 40.61 36.38 22.75
C GLU A 1009 41.35 35.05 23.05
#